data_AF-A0A6G9YHC8-F1
#
_entry.id   AF-A0A6G9YHC8-F1
#
_cell.length_a   1.000
_cell.length_b   1.000
_cell.length_c   1.000
_cell.angle_alpha   90.00
_cell.angle_beta   90.00
_cell.angle_gamma   90.00
#
_symmetry.space_group_name_H-M   'P 1'
#
loop_
_entity.id
_entity.type
_entity.pdbx_description
1 polymer ?
#
loop_
_entity_poly.entity_id
_entity_poly.type
_entity_poly.pdbx_seq_one_letter_code
_entity_poly.pdbx_strand_id
1 'polypeptide(L)'
;MTQPVAVIGMSCRFAGAADSPEALWRMLIDEVDAVGAPPPGRGPQHGAYLPDVAGFDAEFFGITPREATEMDPQQRLALELAWEALEDAGIRPGAAPDTTVFFANKFNDYRALKIARGVPPNPFTSTGDVEGVIANRISYFLGFDGPSTTVNASCAGSLVAVHLACQALRAGESSLALAGGVQLNLIPETTNGLARLGVLSPRGRSHTFDATADGYARGEGGAVVVLKLLADALRDGDRIYCTLLGSATNNNGHHRTMPASSSAGQEQLLRRACAAAGVDPARVDYLEAHGTGTAVGDRAEIAALGAVYGVGREGDSPLIIGSVKTNIGHTEAAAGLAGLVKVALALWHRRIPRSLHFDCAASDLGALGLRVADAALAWPETGWPARAAVSAFGFGGSNAHVVLEQAPVGAAGWTGGLREGIDGEAAAADGGRVQHAGSEGAAGRTGSLGEGIDDRAASADGGRVQHAGSEGAAGRTGSLSEGIDDAAAAADGGRVQHASSDGAAGRTGSLSEGIDDAAAAADGGRIQHAGSEGAAAHADRLLVVSARTEAALRAQVRRLHEYLADRPDVPLDDIAHTLCTRTPFAQRLSFVADSTAAFVELLGEQLAAEATEPGDAELAPLAAAALRPGSVPRRDVLTAVGALFRRGIEPDWTAVNPGGHVVSLPTYPFQRQRYWATDALDSVAAEPVSTAAATEQAPLESSPPPAGSVEAVDERALRDLVAEELAAVIGVQAAAIDRRQNFDRLGVGSVHAVELSGRLSAELGTTVPAAIVWGCPTVELLAAELARRLPATPAEQPVTMPLPGTAPSGSPIRSGSATAEPNPRIPATPAEQPVTMPLPGTAPSGSPIRSGPATAEPAPRTTVASAEEDPLSIEELRTLGRELLG
;
A
#
# COMPACT_ATOMS: atom_id res chain seq x y z
N MET A 1 12.95 -14.89 22.64
CA MET A 1 11.75 -14.36 21.96
C MET A 1 12.18 -13.65 20.70
N THR A 2 11.28 -13.57 19.74
CA THR A 2 11.53 -13.06 18.40
C THR A 2 11.30 -11.53 18.45
N GLN A 3 12.21 -10.69 17.94
CA GLN A 3 12.11 -9.21 18.05
C GLN A 3 10.82 -8.68 17.38
N PRO A 4 9.91 -7.99 18.09
CA PRO A 4 8.65 -7.54 17.51
C PRO A 4 8.82 -6.53 16.36
N VAL A 5 7.86 -6.52 15.43
CA VAL A 5 7.81 -5.62 14.27
C VAL A 5 6.59 -4.71 14.41
N ALA A 6 6.75 -3.40 14.27
CA ALA A 6 5.68 -2.43 14.30
C ALA A 6 5.05 -2.25 12.90
N VAL A 7 3.72 -2.11 12.86
CA VAL A 7 3.00 -1.58 11.69
C VAL A 7 2.90 -0.07 11.87
N ILE A 8 3.65 0.69 11.08
CA ILE A 8 3.79 2.16 11.24
C ILE A 8 3.00 2.98 10.23
N GLY A 9 2.57 2.34 9.14
CA GLY A 9 1.71 2.94 8.12
C GLY A 9 0.93 1.88 7.37
N MET A 10 -0.22 2.24 6.84
CA MET A 10 -1.03 1.36 6.01
C MET A 10 -1.87 2.12 4.98
N SER A 11 -2.18 1.44 3.88
CA SER A 11 -3.16 1.89 2.91
C SER A 11 -4.03 0.71 2.47
N CYS A 12 -5.27 0.99 2.06
CA CYS A 12 -6.12 -0.02 1.46
C CYS A 12 -7.17 0.59 0.55
N ARG A 13 -7.59 -0.19 -0.45
CA ARG A 13 -8.74 0.10 -1.29
C ARG A 13 -9.50 -1.19 -1.57
N PHE A 14 -10.74 -1.25 -1.10
CA PHE A 14 -11.66 -2.37 -1.28
C PHE A 14 -13.02 -1.86 -1.78
N ALA A 15 -13.87 -2.79 -2.22
CA ALA A 15 -15.26 -2.49 -2.57
C ALA A 15 -16.04 -1.88 -1.39
N GLY A 16 -17.19 -1.24 -1.66
CA GLY A 16 -18.02 -0.62 -0.62
C GLY A 16 -17.52 0.76 -0.16
N ALA A 17 -16.81 1.48 -1.04
CA ALA A 17 -16.19 2.78 -0.76
C ALA A 17 -15.13 2.76 0.36
N ALA A 18 -14.54 1.59 0.64
CA ALA A 18 -13.41 1.45 1.54
C ALA A 18 -12.09 1.84 0.84
N ASP A 19 -11.90 3.13 0.58
CA ASP A 19 -10.75 3.69 -0.16
C ASP A 19 -9.59 4.20 0.72
N SER A 20 -9.70 4.01 2.04
CA SER A 20 -8.66 4.24 3.04
C SER A 20 -8.87 3.31 4.25
N PRO A 21 -7.87 3.14 5.14
CA PRO A 21 -8.05 2.41 6.40
C PRO A 21 -9.24 2.92 7.24
N GLU A 22 -9.45 4.24 7.30
CA GLU A 22 -10.57 4.87 8.02
C GLU A 22 -11.91 4.65 7.31
N ALA A 23 -11.93 4.64 5.98
CA ALA A 23 -13.13 4.32 5.22
C ALA A 23 -13.53 2.85 5.39
N LEU A 24 -12.54 1.94 5.38
CA LEU A 24 -12.76 0.54 5.73
C LEU A 24 -13.29 0.40 7.16
N TRP A 25 -12.71 1.11 8.13
CA TRP A 25 -13.18 1.06 9.51
C TRP A 25 -14.65 1.47 9.65
N ARG A 26 -15.03 2.62 9.06
CA ARG A 26 -16.42 3.09 9.04
C ARG A 26 -17.36 2.05 8.42
N MET A 27 -17.00 1.54 7.24
CA MET A 27 -17.76 0.50 6.55
C MET A 27 -17.98 -0.76 7.42
N LEU A 28 -16.96 -1.18 8.18
CA LEU A 28 -17.04 -2.35 9.06
C LEU A 28 -17.94 -2.10 10.28
N ILE A 29 -17.91 -0.90 10.84
CA ILE A 29 -18.76 -0.52 11.98
C ILE A 29 -20.22 -0.29 11.55
N ASP A 30 -20.42 0.24 10.36
CA ASP A 30 -21.75 0.44 9.74
C ASP A 30 -22.34 -0.87 9.16
N GLU A 31 -21.65 -2.00 9.38
CA GLU A 31 -22.07 -3.35 8.97
C GLU A 31 -22.36 -3.48 7.46
N VAL A 32 -21.64 -2.73 6.62
CA VAL A 32 -21.86 -2.70 5.18
C VAL A 32 -21.41 -4.01 4.53
N ASP A 33 -22.31 -4.58 3.73
CA ASP A 33 -22.06 -5.65 2.77
C ASP A 33 -21.79 -5.03 1.38
N ALA A 34 -20.55 -5.14 0.92
CA ALA A 34 -20.08 -4.57 -0.33
C ALA A 34 -20.30 -5.49 -1.54
N VAL A 35 -20.89 -6.68 -1.34
CA VAL A 35 -21.14 -7.61 -2.44
C VAL A 35 -22.38 -7.18 -3.22
N GLY A 36 -22.19 -6.94 -4.51
CA GLY A 36 -23.22 -6.48 -5.42
C GLY A 36 -23.20 -7.16 -6.78
N ALA A 37 -23.99 -6.61 -7.69
CA ALA A 37 -24.01 -7.04 -9.08
C ALA A 37 -22.65 -6.74 -9.75
N PRO A 38 -22.17 -7.64 -10.64
CA PRO A 38 -20.92 -7.43 -11.35
C PRO A 38 -21.01 -6.27 -12.36
N PRO A 39 -19.90 -5.53 -12.59
CA PRO A 39 -19.80 -4.58 -13.69
C PRO A 39 -20.01 -5.25 -15.06
N PRO A 40 -20.43 -4.49 -16.10
CA PRO A 40 -20.57 -5.01 -17.46
C PRO A 40 -19.31 -5.75 -17.93
N GLY A 41 -19.49 -6.92 -18.55
CA GLY A 41 -18.39 -7.74 -19.08
C GLY A 41 -17.65 -8.61 -18.06
N ARG A 42 -18.01 -8.57 -16.77
CA ARG A 42 -17.37 -9.40 -15.71
C ARG A 42 -18.06 -10.74 -15.43
N GLY A 43 -19.09 -11.09 -16.20
CA GLY A 43 -19.91 -12.28 -15.99
C GLY A 43 -21.12 -12.02 -15.08
N PRO A 44 -21.97 -13.03 -14.82
CA PRO A 44 -23.21 -12.86 -14.06
C PRO A 44 -23.08 -13.02 -12.53
N GLN A 45 -21.93 -13.46 -12.01
CA GLN A 45 -21.76 -13.77 -10.59
C GLN A 45 -21.65 -12.49 -9.73
N HIS A 46 -22.33 -12.46 -8.58
CA HIS A 46 -22.18 -11.39 -7.62
C HIS A 46 -20.79 -11.43 -6.96
N GLY A 47 -20.29 -10.26 -6.59
CA GLY A 47 -18.98 -10.07 -5.98
C GLY A 47 -18.82 -8.65 -5.47
N ALA A 48 -17.74 -8.42 -4.73
CA ALA A 48 -17.38 -7.08 -4.28
C ALA A 48 -16.38 -6.49 -5.29
N TYR A 49 -16.80 -5.46 -6.03
CA TYR A 49 -16.02 -4.89 -7.13
C TYR A 49 -15.58 -3.47 -6.81
N LEU A 50 -14.37 -3.11 -7.25
CA LEU A 50 -13.96 -1.72 -7.24
C LEU A 50 -14.74 -0.94 -8.29
N PRO A 51 -15.15 0.31 -8.00
CA PRO A 51 -15.93 1.12 -8.94
C PRO A 51 -15.12 1.52 -10.18
N ASP A 52 -13.80 1.66 -10.04
CA ASP A 52 -12.90 2.06 -11.13
C ASP A 52 -11.54 1.38 -11.00
N VAL A 53 -11.25 0.50 -11.95
CA VAL A 53 -9.96 -0.20 -12.09
C VAL A 53 -9.13 0.31 -13.28
N ALA A 54 -9.67 1.22 -14.09
CA ALA A 54 -8.99 1.74 -15.26
C ALA A 54 -8.34 3.11 -15.00
N GLY A 55 -8.83 3.84 -13.99
CA GLY A 55 -8.26 5.11 -13.53
C GLY A 55 -6.87 4.95 -12.92
N PHE A 56 -5.95 5.83 -13.32
CA PHE A 56 -4.58 5.91 -12.80
C PHE A 56 -3.96 7.30 -13.10
N ASP A 57 -2.99 7.72 -12.28
CA ASP A 57 -2.24 8.97 -12.48
C ASP A 57 -0.86 8.70 -13.08
N ALA A 58 -0.81 8.36 -14.38
CA ALA A 58 0.43 7.94 -15.04
C ALA A 58 1.55 9.00 -14.96
N GLU A 59 1.21 10.27 -15.14
CA GLU A 59 2.15 11.40 -15.07
C GLU A 59 2.78 11.52 -13.68
N PHE A 60 2.00 11.33 -12.61
CA PHE A 60 2.55 11.34 -11.25
C PHE A 60 3.66 10.30 -11.07
N PHE A 61 3.49 9.12 -11.66
CA PHE A 61 4.44 8.02 -11.59
C PHE A 61 5.56 8.07 -12.65
N GLY A 62 5.60 9.11 -13.48
CA GLY A 62 6.55 9.21 -14.59
C GLY A 62 6.34 8.13 -15.66
N ILE A 63 5.10 7.67 -15.81
CA ILE A 63 4.70 6.60 -16.74
C ILE A 63 3.97 7.24 -17.92
N THR A 64 4.29 6.81 -19.13
CA THR A 64 3.64 7.33 -20.33
C THR A 64 2.22 6.77 -20.48
N PRO A 65 1.30 7.50 -21.13
CA PRO A 65 -0.05 7.00 -21.42
C PRO A 65 -0.07 5.64 -22.13
N ARG A 66 0.87 5.43 -23.07
CA ARG A 66 1.00 4.16 -23.79
C ARG A 66 1.44 3.02 -22.88
N GLU A 67 2.42 3.25 -22.00
CA GLU A 67 2.84 2.25 -21.02
C GLU A 67 1.72 1.95 -20.01
N ALA A 68 1.05 2.98 -19.46
CA ALA A 68 -0.04 2.84 -18.50
C ALA A 68 -1.22 2.02 -19.06
N THR A 69 -1.48 2.13 -20.36
CA THR A 69 -2.48 1.32 -21.09
C THR A 69 -2.11 -0.15 -21.12
N GLU A 70 -0.82 -0.47 -21.24
CA GLU A 70 -0.33 -1.85 -21.26
C GLU A 70 -0.19 -2.47 -19.87
N MET A 71 -0.05 -1.66 -18.84
CA MET A 71 0.07 -2.10 -17.45
C MET A 71 -1.20 -2.78 -16.95
N ASP A 72 -1.04 -3.98 -16.38
CA ASP A 72 -2.05 -4.61 -15.53
C ASP A 72 -2.53 -3.58 -14.49
N PRO A 73 -3.85 -3.28 -14.42
CA PRO A 73 -4.46 -2.47 -13.35
C PRO A 73 -3.98 -2.81 -11.93
N GLN A 74 -3.61 -4.06 -11.67
CA GLN A 74 -3.05 -4.49 -10.39
C GLN A 74 -1.71 -3.83 -10.07
N GLN A 75 -0.84 -3.61 -11.08
CA GLN A 75 0.42 -2.87 -10.92
C GLN A 75 0.16 -1.39 -10.60
N ARG A 76 -0.83 -0.80 -11.27
CA ARG A 76 -1.25 0.60 -11.09
C ARG A 76 -1.79 0.85 -9.69
N LEU A 77 -2.71 -0.01 -9.25
CA LEU A 77 -3.25 0.02 -7.89
C LEU A 77 -2.16 -0.16 -6.83
N ALA A 78 -1.22 -1.09 -7.06
CA ALA A 78 -0.12 -1.34 -6.14
C ALA A 78 0.82 -0.13 -5.95
N LEU A 79 1.09 0.63 -7.03
CA LEU A 79 1.89 1.86 -6.97
C LEU A 79 1.23 2.95 -6.12
N GLU A 80 -0.06 3.19 -6.34
CA GLU A 80 -0.82 4.17 -5.56
C GLU A 80 -0.90 3.78 -4.08
N LEU A 81 -1.21 2.51 -3.79
CA LEU A 81 -1.25 2.02 -2.41
C LEU A 81 0.11 2.11 -1.70
N ALA A 82 1.21 1.81 -2.38
CA ALA A 82 2.54 1.92 -1.79
C ALA A 82 2.90 3.37 -1.43
N TRP A 83 2.55 4.33 -2.30
CA TRP A 83 2.69 5.76 -1.99
C TRP A 83 1.85 6.17 -0.78
N GLU A 84 0.57 5.79 -0.78
CA GLU A 84 -0.37 6.12 0.30
C GLU A 84 0.08 5.57 1.65
N ALA A 85 0.62 4.34 1.69
CA ALA A 85 1.09 3.72 2.92
C ALA A 85 2.31 4.44 3.50
N LEU A 86 3.19 4.97 2.66
CA LEU A 86 4.34 5.78 3.07
C LEU A 86 3.91 7.16 3.57
N GLU A 87 2.95 7.81 2.90
CA GLU A 87 2.36 9.04 3.42
C GLU A 87 1.68 8.83 4.77
N ASP A 88 0.95 7.72 4.95
CA ASP A 88 0.35 7.35 6.24
C ASP A 88 1.42 7.08 7.32
N ALA A 89 2.57 6.52 6.95
CA ALA A 89 3.71 6.36 7.85
C ALA A 89 4.46 7.67 8.15
N GLY A 90 4.20 8.76 7.41
CA GLY A 90 4.99 9.99 7.48
C GLY A 90 6.40 9.83 6.92
N ILE A 91 6.61 8.90 5.98
CA ILE A 91 7.92 8.59 5.38
C ILE A 91 7.95 9.09 3.93
N ARG A 92 8.94 9.91 3.59
CA ARG A 92 9.17 10.33 2.20
C ARG A 92 9.80 9.20 1.38
N PRO A 93 9.44 9.06 0.09
CA PRO A 93 10.18 8.20 -0.84
C PRO A 93 11.68 8.51 -0.80
N GLY A 94 12.51 7.47 -0.85
CA GLY A 94 13.98 7.58 -0.78
C GLY A 94 14.57 7.89 0.61
N ALA A 95 13.77 8.12 1.66
CA ALA A 95 14.29 8.34 3.01
C ALA A 95 14.97 7.10 3.61
N ALA A 96 14.52 5.91 3.20
CA ALA A 96 15.11 4.61 3.52
C ALA A 96 15.34 3.84 2.21
N PRO A 97 16.46 4.06 1.50
CA PRO A 97 16.70 3.42 0.20
C PRO A 97 16.80 1.90 0.32
N ASP A 98 17.27 1.37 1.46
CA ASP A 98 17.37 -0.08 1.73
C ASP A 98 16.02 -0.78 1.94
N THR A 99 14.90 -0.12 1.65
CA THR A 99 13.55 -0.66 1.87
C THR A 99 13.30 -1.93 1.07
N THR A 100 12.83 -2.98 1.77
CA THR A 100 12.38 -4.23 1.15
C THR A 100 10.93 -4.12 0.65
N VAL A 101 10.60 -4.75 -0.47
CA VAL A 101 9.24 -4.84 -1.02
C VAL A 101 8.85 -6.30 -1.29
N PHE A 102 7.88 -6.83 -0.53
CA PHE A 102 7.22 -8.10 -0.83
C PHE A 102 5.77 -7.84 -1.22
N PHE A 103 5.37 -8.28 -2.41
CA PHE A 103 4.03 -7.98 -2.91
C PHE A 103 3.32 -9.24 -3.40
N ALA A 104 2.08 -9.46 -2.97
CA ALA A 104 1.32 -10.64 -3.37
C ALA A 104 0.45 -10.39 -4.61
N ASN A 105 0.49 -11.34 -5.53
CA ASN A 105 -0.41 -11.42 -6.68
C ASN A 105 -0.81 -12.90 -6.90
N LYS A 106 -1.88 -13.13 -7.66
CA LYS A 106 -2.37 -14.48 -7.97
C LYS A 106 -2.72 -14.67 -9.43
N PHE A 107 -3.67 -13.89 -9.95
CA PHE A 107 -4.16 -14.01 -11.32
C PHE A 107 -3.68 -12.87 -12.19
N ASN A 108 -3.54 -13.14 -13.48
CA ASN A 108 -3.18 -12.15 -14.49
C ASN A 108 -4.28 -12.09 -15.56
N ASP A 109 -5.46 -11.65 -15.13
CA ASP A 109 -6.62 -11.58 -16.01
C ASP A 109 -6.44 -10.53 -17.12
N TYR A 110 -5.63 -9.48 -16.89
CA TYR A 110 -5.42 -8.43 -17.88
C TYR A 110 -4.66 -8.96 -19.10
N ARG A 111 -3.61 -9.77 -18.88
CA ARG A 111 -2.93 -10.47 -19.97
C ARG A 111 -3.88 -11.39 -20.73
N ALA A 112 -4.68 -12.19 -20.02
CA ALA A 112 -5.64 -13.09 -20.65
C ALA A 112 -6.69 -12.32 -21.48
N LEU A 113 -7.18 -11.19 -20.97
CA LEU A 113 -8.05 -10.27 -21.69
C LEU A 113 -7.42 -9.75 -22.99
N LYS A 114 -6.19 -9.23 -22.92
CA LYS A 114 -5.46 -8.72 -24.10
C LYS A 114 -5.31 -9.78 -25.18
N ILE A 115 -4.93 -11.00 -24.79
CA ILE A 115 -4.81 -12.14 -25.72
C ILE A 115 -6.17 -12.48 -26.33
N ALA A 116 -7.23 -12.60 -25.51
CA ALA A 116 -8.57 -12.96 -25.97
C ALA A 116 -9.17 -11.91 -26.93
N ARG A 117 -8.80 -10.64 -26.76
CA ARG A 117 -9.26 -9.53 -27.61
C ARG A 117 -8.33 -9.25 -28.80
N GLY A 118 -7.25 -10.02 -28.96
CA GLY A 118 -6.32 -9.87 -30.08
C GLY A 118 -5.50 -8.58 -30.05
N VAL A 119 -5.24 -8.03 -28.86
CA VAL A 119 -4.36 -6.86 -28.70
C VAL A 119 -2.94 -7.26 -29.13
N PRO A 120 -2.34 -6.59 -30.14
CA PRO A 120 -1.01 -6.95 -30.61
C PRO A 120 0.06 -6.59 -29.58
N PRO A 121 1.11 -7.42 -29.42
CA PRO A 121 2.19 -7.10 -28.49
C PRO A 121 2.98 -5.89 -29.00
N ASN A 122 3.32 -5.00 -28.06
CA ASN A 122 4.24 -3.88 -28.23
C ASN A 122 5.37 -3.91 -27.17
N PRO A 123 6.36 -2.99 -27.21
CA PRO A 123 7.50 -3.01 -26.30
C PRO A 123 7.18 -2.96 -24.79
N PHE A 124 5.99 -2.47 -24.39
CA PHE A 124 5.55 -2.44 -22.98
C PHE A 124 4.79 -3.69 -22.55
N THR A 125 4.43 -4.60 -23.47
CA THR A 125 3.65 -5.81 -23.13
C THR A 125 4.33 -6.63 -22.03
N SER A 126 5.64 -6.81 -22.13
CA SER A 126 6.42 -7.59 -21.15
C SER A 126 6.44 -6.94 -19.78
N THR A 127 6.66 -5.63 -19.70
CA THR A 127 6.68 -4.90 -18.43
C THR A 127 5.28 -4.61 -17.89
N GLY A 128 4.25 -4.67 -18.73
CA GLY A 128 2.85 -4.50 -18.34
C GLY A 128 2.18 -5.78 -17.83
N ASP A 129 2.65 -6.95 -18.27
CA ASP A 129 2.01 -8.25 -17.95
C ASP A 129 2.77 -9.09 -16.92
N VAL A 130 4.09 -8.98 -16.80
CA VAL A 130 4.86 -9.93 -15.99
C VAL A 130 4.60 -9.74 -14.49
N GLU A 131 4.26 -10.82 -13.79
CA GLU A 131 3.86 -10.80 -12.37
C GLU A 131 4.91 -10.15 -11.45
N GLY A 132 6.19 -10.50 -11.62
CA GLY A 132 7.30 -9.95 -10.82
C GLY A 132 7.50 -8.44 -10.95
N VAL A 133 6.87 -7.81 -11.95
CA VAL A 133 7.02 -6.37 -12.19
C VAL A 133 6.26 -5.53 -11.15
N ILE A 134 5.25 -6.09 -10.45
CA ILE A 134 4.50 -5.35 -9.43
C ILE A 134 5.44 -4.84 -8.32
N ALA A 135 6.23 -5.73 -7.69
CA ALA A 135 7.17 -5.32 -6.64
C ALA A 135 8.28 -4.43 -7.20
N ASN A 136 8.82 -4.79 -8.37
CA ASN A 136 9.93 -4.07 -8.97
C ASN A 136 9.56 -2.64 -9.40
N ARG A 137 8.33 -2.38 -9.85
CA ARG A 137 7.88 -1.02 -10.18
C ARG A 137 7.78 -0.15 -8.94
N ILE A 138 7.32 -0.70 -7.81
CA ILE A 138 7.28 0.01 -6.53
C ILE A 138 8.71 0.39 -6.13
N SER A 139 9.64 -0.57 -6.12
CA SER A 139 11.04 -0.31 -5.79
C SER A 139 11.69 0.70 -6.74
N TYR A 140 11.46 0.55 -8.05
CA TYR A 140 12.00 1.44 -9.07
C TYR A 140 11.52 2.89 -8.88
N PHE A 141 10.22 3.08 -8.73
CA PHE A 141 9.63 4.42 -8.61
C PHE A 141 10.01 5.12 -7.29
N LEU A 142 10.02 4.37 -6.18
CA LEU A 142 10.28 4.92 -4.84
C LEU A 142 11.77 4.98 -4.49
N GLY A 143 12.64 4.48 -5.37
CA GLY A 143 14.10 4.51 -5.20
C GLY A 143 14.62 3.52 -4.17
N PHE A 144 14.03 2.32 -4.09
CA PHE A 144 14.42 1.28 -3.15
C PHE A 144 15.41 0.28 -3.76
N ASP A 145 16.48 -0.05 -3.03
CA ASP A 145 17.53 -1.01 -3.40
C ASP A 145 17.55 -2.28 -2.53
N GLY A 146 16.62 -2.40 -1.57
CA GLY A 146 16.38 -3.63 -0.80
C GLY A 146 15.73 -4.76 -1.62
N PRO A 147 15.61 -5.97 -1.05
CA PRO A 147 14.92 -7.10 -1.68
C PRO A 147 13.55 -6.72 -2.25
N SER A 148 13.29 -7.05 -3.52
CA SER A 148 12.03 -6.76 -4.20
C SER A 148 11.49 -8.02 -4.86
N THR A 149 10.34 -8.53 -4.42
CA THR A 149 9.83 -9.82 -4.89
C THR A 149 8.31 -9.91 -4.84
N THR A 150 7.73 -10.39 -5.94
CA THR A 150 6.32 -10.78 -5.98
C THR A 150 6.14 -12.22 -5.49
N VAL A 151 5.15 -12.45 -4.64
CA VAL A 151 4.88 -13.74 -3.98
C VAL A 151 3.52 -14.27 -4.43
N ASN A 152 3.49 -15.52 -4.91
CA ASN A 152 2.25 -16.21 -5.21
C ASN A 152 2.07 -17.42 -4.29
N ALA A 153 1.41 -17.18 -3.15
CA ALA A 153 0.92 -18.24 -2.26
C ALA A 153 -0.61 -18.35 -2.32
N SER A 154 -1.21 -18.06 -3.49
CA SER A 154 -2.65 -17.97 -3.67
C SER A 154 -3.31 -17.06 -2.60
N CYS A 155 -4.37 -17.52 -1.94
CA CYS A 155 -5.10 -16.74 -0.93
C CYS A 155 -4.30 -16.42 0.34
N ALA A 156 -3.15 -17.07 0.57
CA ALA A 156 -2.24 -16.74 1.67
C ALA A 156 -1.17 -15.72 1.27
N GLY A 157 -1.11 -15.31 -0.01
CA GLY A 157 -0.03 -14.50 -0.60
C GLY A 157 0.38 -13.30 0.23
N SER A 158 -0.55 -12.39 0.53
CA SER A 158 -0.23 -11.14 1.24
C SER A 158 0.26 -11.37 2.67
N LEU A 159 -0.22 -12.42 3.36
CA LEU A 159 0.24 -12.73 4.71
C LEU A 159 1.60 -13.46 4.70
N VAL A 160 1.91 -14.21 3.64
CA VAL A 160 3.28 -14.70 3.38
C VAL A 160 4.21 -13.53 3.08
N ALA A 161 3.78 -12.52 2.32
CA ALA A 161 4.57 -11.30 2.08
C ALA A 161 4.89 -10.57 3.40
N VAL A 162 3.92 -10.44 4.32
CA VAL A 162 4.15 -9.91 5.67
C VAL A 162 5.16 -10.76 6.45
N HIS A 163 5.06 -12.09 6.38
CA HIS A 163 6.03 -12.98 7.04
C HIS A 163 7.45 -12.75 6.51
N LEU A 164 7.64 -12.70 5.19
CA LEU A 164 8.94 -12.47 4.56
C LEU A 164 9.50 -11.09 4.90
N ALA A 165 8.67 -10.04 4.89
CA ALA A 165 9.06 -8.69 5.30
C ALA A 165 9.54 -8.66 6.76
N CYS A 166 8.84 -9.35 7.67
CA CYS A 166 9.29 -9.49 9.05
C CYS A 166 10.65 -10.21 9.14
N GLN A 167 10.88 -11.25 8.34
CA GLN A 167 12.17 -11.96 8.33
C GLN A 167 13.30 -11.07 7.80
N ALA A 168 13.08 -10.33 6.71
CA ALA A 168 14.07 -9.42 6.12
C ALA A 168 14.51 -8.33 7.12
N LEU A 169 13.54 -7.70 7.82
CA LEU A 169 13.83 -6.73 8.88
C LEU A 169 14.68 -7.34 10.01
N ARG A 170 14.33 -8.54 10.48
CA ARG A 170 15.04 -9.21 11.58
C ARG A 170 16.42 -9.72 11.16
N ALA A 171 16.59 -10.04 9.89
CA ALA A 171 17.88 -10.42 9.32
C ALA A 171 18.79 -9.21 9.08
N GLY A 172 18.26 -7.98 9.18
CA GLY A 172 19.00 -6.76 8.88
C GLY A 172 19.22 -6.55 7.38
N GLU A 173 18.39 -7.14 6.52
CA GLU A 173 18.42 -6.93 5.06
C GLU A 173 17.85 -5.56 4.67
N SER A 174 17.07 -4.94 5.56
CA SER A 174 16.47 -3.62 5.38
C SER A 174 16.11 -2.99 6.72
N SER A 175 16.09 -1.66 6.77
CA SER A 175 15.60 -0.86 7.89
C SER A 175 14.08 -0.65 7.88
N LEU A 176 13.47 -0.75 6.70
CA LEU A 176 12.05 -0.57 6.43
C LEU A 176 11.57 -1.65 5.46
N ALA A 177 10.33 -2.11 5.58
CA ALA A 177 9.76 -3.06 4.64
C ALA A 177 8.31 -2.73 4.28
N LEU A 178 7.98 -2.85 3.01
CA LEU A 178 6.61 -2.82 2.50
C LEU A 178 6.15 -4.25 2.23
N ALA A 179 5.00 -4.61 2.80
CA ALA A 179 4.29 -5.84 2.49
C ALA A 179 2.92 -5.49 1.89
N GLY A 180 2.63 -6.01 0.70
CA GLY A 180 1.43 -5.66 -0.06
C GLY A 180 0.71 -6.86 -0.68
N GLY A 181 -0.50 -6.63 -1.17
CA GLY A 181 -1.22 -7.58 -2.00
C GLY A 181 -2.39 -6.93 -2.73
N VAL A 182 -2.66 -7.38 -3.96
CA VAL A 182 -3.75 -6.88 -4.82
C VAL A 182 -4.47 -8.05 -5.48
N GLN A 183 -5.77 -7.86 -5.73
CA GLN A 183 -6.58 -8.78 -6.50
C GLN A 183 -7.62 -7.99 -7.30
N LEU A 184 -7.71 -8.24 -8.61
CA LEU A 184 -8.79 -7.73 -9.45
C LEU A 184 -9.40 -8.86 -10.31
N ASN A 185 -10.69 -8.72 -10.62
CA ASN A 185 -11.49 -9.71 -11.34
C ASN A 185 -11.76 -9.18 -12.75
N LEU A 186 -10.77 -9.40 -13.61
CA LEU A 186 -10.63 -9.03 -15.02
C LEU A 186 -11.73 -9.51 -15.97
N ILE A 187 -12.00 -10.81 -15.88
CA ILE A 187 -12.65 -11.56 -16.94
C ILE A 187 -13.56 -12.65 -16.36
N PRO A 188 -14.66 -13.02 -17.04
CA PRO A 188 -15.57 -14.05 -16.55
C PRO A 188 -14.95 -15.45 -16.53
N GLU A 189 -13.94 -15.73 -17.36
CA GLU A 189 -13.30 -17.04 -17.49
C GLU A 189 -12.68 -17.52 -16.18
N THR A 190 -11.96 -16.64 -15.47
CA THR A 190 -11.35 -16.94 -14.17
C THR A 190 -12.44 -17.29 -13.14
N THR A 191 -13.52 -16.51 -13.09
CA THR A 191 -14.67 -16.78 -12.23
C THR A 191 -15.37 -18.09 -12.58
N ASN A 192 -15.56 -18.38 -13.87
CA ASN A 192 -16.16 -19.62 -14.35
C ASN A 192 -15.31 -20.85 -13.99
N GLY A 193 -13.99 -20.74 -14.06
CA GLY A 193 -13.06 -21.78 -13.61
C GLY A 193 -13.23 -22.10 -12.12
N LEU A 194 -13.30 -21.05 -11.28
CA LEU A 194 -13.54 -21.20 -9.83
C LEU A 194 -14.94 -21.74 -9.52
N ALA A 195 -15.96 -21.32 -10.27
CA ALA A 195 -17.31 -21.86 -10.13
C ALA A 195 -17.35 -23.37 -10.39
N ARG A 196 -16.63 -23.84 -11.42
CA ARG A 196 -16.50 -25.28 -11.74
C ARG A 196 -15.70 -26.05 -10.70
N LEU A 197 -14.81 -25.39 -9.95
CA LEU A 197 -14.13 -25.97 -8.80
C LEU A 197 -15.07 -26.14 -7.59
N GLY A 198 -16.24 -25.50 -7.60
CA GLY A 198 -17.25 -25.62 -6.54
C GLY A 198 -16.93 -24.81 -5.28
N VAL A 199 -16.08 -23.78 -5.38
CA VAL A 199 -15.67 -22.95 -4.24
C VAL A 199 -16.44 -21.63 -4.12
N LEU A 200 -17.19 -21.25 -5.16
CA LEU A 200 -18.00 -20.03 -5.17
C LEU A 200 -19.39 -20.31 -4.62
N SER A 201 -19.90 -19.41 -3.79
CA SER A 201 -21.27 -19.47 -3.29
C SER A 201 -22.24 -19.14 -4.43
N PRO A 202 -23.25 -19.98 -4.71
CA PRO A 202 -24.35 -19.64 -5.61
C PRO A 202 -25.13 -18.40 -5.16
N ARG A 203 -25.11 -18.08 -3.87
CA ARG A 203 -25.75 -16.89 -3.28
C ARG A 203 -24.88 -15.63 -3.38
N GLY A 204 -23.62 -15.79 -3.79
CA GLY A 204 -22.68 -14.70 -3.96
C GLY A 204 -22.30 -14.02 -2.65
N ARG A 205 -22.24 -14.76 -1.53
CA ARG A 205 -21.78 -14.25 -0.23
C ARG A 205 -20.92 -15.28 0.49
N SER A 206 -20.10 -14.83 1.43
CA SER A 206 -19.40 -15.73 2.36
C SER A 206 -20.22 -15.86 3.64
N HIS A 207 -20.88 -17.00 3.83
CA HIS A 207 -21.60 -17.36 5.06
C HIS A 207 -20.64 -18.01 6.06
N THR A 208 -19.61 -17.27 6.44
CA THR A 208 -18.47 -17.79 7.23
C THR A 208 -18.92 -18.35 8.58
N PHE A 209 -18.58 -19.61 8.83
CA PHE A 209 -18.93 -20.42 10.02
C PHE A 209 -20.42 -20.69 10.24
N ASP A 210 -21.29 -20.17 9.40
CA ASP A 210 -22.72 -20.42 9.46
C ASP A 210 -23.07 -21.82 8.92
N ALA A 211 -24.17 -22.39 9.40
CA ALA A 211 -24.67 -23.69 8.96
C ALA A 211 -25.00 -23.72 7.45
N THR A 212 -25.21 -22.57 6.83
CA THR A 212 -25.55 -22.42 5.40
C THR A 212 -24.34 -22.18 4.48
N ALA A 213 -23.12 -22.19 5.02
CA ALA A 213 -21.84 -22.07 4.31
C ALA A 213 -21.77 -22.94 3.03
N ASP A 214 -21.75 -22.31 1.86
CA ASP A 214 -21.79 -22.96 0.54
C ASP A 214 -20.73 -22.47 -0.46
N GLY A 215 -19.77 -21.65 0.00
CA GLY A 215 -18.72 -21.04 -0.82
C GLY A 215 -18.48 -19.58 -0.46
N TYR A 216 -17.72 -18.87 -1.30
CA TYR A 216 -17.46 -17.43 -1.16
C TYR A 216 -17.91 -16.62 -2.37
N ALA A 217 -18.11 -15.31 -2.15
CA ALA A 217 -18.14 -14.30 -3.20
C ALA A 217 -16.71 -13.84 -3.52
N ARG A 218 -16.38 -13.55 -4.78
CA ARG A 218 -15.07 -12.95 -5.09
C ARG A 218 -15.08 -11.47 -4.70
N GLY A 219 -13.93 -10.97 -4.25
CA GLY A 219 -13.71 -9.57 -3.92
C GLY A 219 -12.54 -8.99 -4.72
N GLU A 220 -12.56 -7.67 -4.93
CA GLU A 220 -11.49 -6.89 -5.52
C GLU A 220 -10.90 -5.92 -4.49
N GLY A 221 -9.62 -5.59 -4.67
CA GLY A 221 -8.94 -4.57 -3.88
C GLY A 221 -7.51 -4.93 -3.55
N GLY A 222 -6.91 -4.10 -2.71
CA GLY A 222 -5.55 -4.27 -2.24
C GLY A 222 -5.24 -3.48 -0.99
N ALA A 223 -4.12 -3.83 -0.36
CA ALA A 223 -3.60 -3.12 0.79
C ALA A 223 -2.08 -3.24 0.84
N VAL A 224 -1.45 -2.27 1.51
CA VAL A 224 -0.02 -2.23 1.80
C VAL A 224 0.18 -1.83 3.26
N VAL A 225 1.13 -2.45 3.94
CA VAL A 225 1.60 -2.04 5.27
C VAL A 225 3.09 -1.71 5.24
N VAL A 226 3.46 -0.68 5.98
CA VAL A 226 4.84 -0.26 6.23
C VAL A 226 5.27 -0.83 7.58
N LEU A 227 6.37 -1.57 7.57
CA LEU A 227 6.87 -2.36 8.69
C LEU A 227 8.26 -1.90 9.07
N LYS A 228 8.52 -1.90 10.37
CA LYS A 228 9.80 -1.55 10.97
C LYS A 228 10.02 -2.35 12.24
N LEU A 229 11.27 -2.63 12.63
CA LEU A 229 11.50 -3.24 13.94
C LEU A 229 10.94 -2.31 15.04
N LEU A 230 10.27 -2.89 16.05
CA LEU A 230 9.58 -2.08 17.07
C LEU A 230 10.54 -1.11 17.78
N ALA A 231 11.77 -1.54 18.05
CA ALA A 231 12.78 -0.70 18.69
C ALA A 231 13.16 0.51 17.84
N ASP A 232 13.26 0.34 16.52
CA ASP A 232 13.56 1.43 15.60
C ASP A 232 12.36 2.36 15.44
N ALA A 233 11.14 1.82 15.41
CA ALA A 233 9.91 2.62 15.36
C ALA A 233 9.77 3.52 16.60
N LEU A 234 10.02 2.98 17.79
CA LEU A 234 10.01 3.75 19.03
C LEU A 234 11.12 4.80 19.08
N ARG A 235 12.33 4.47 18.60
CA ARG A 235 13.46 5.41 18.52
C ARG A 235 13.11 6.60 17.63
N ASP A 236 12.49 6.33 16.50
CA ASP A 236 12.24 7.34 15.47
C ASP A 236 10.92 8.10 15.71
N GLY A 237 10.17 7.75 16.76
CA GLY A 237 8.93 8.41 17.15
C GLY A 237 7.76 8.11 16.21
N ASP A 238 7.82 6.99 15.49
CA ASP A 238 6.80 6.60 14.53
C ASP A 238 5.46 6.33 15.22
N ARG A 239 4.37 6.63 14.53
CA ARG A 239 3.05 6.13 14.91
C ARG A 239 3.02 4.61 14.77
N ILE A 240 2.45 3.90 15.74
CA ILE A 240 2.38 2.44 15.73
C ILE A 240 0.92 2.00 15.84
N TYR A 241 0.36 1.40 14.79
CA TYR A 241 -1.01 0.88 14.83
C TYR A 241 -1.12 -0.38 15.70
N CYS A 242 -0.20 -1.31 15.49
CA CYS A 242 -0.09 -2.55 16.25
C CYS A 242 1.31 -3.15 16.10
N THR A 243 1.60 -4.17 16.90
CA THR A 243 2.87 -4.90 16.88
C THR A 243 2.66 -6.34 16.42
N LEU A 244 3.44 -6.80 15.46
CA LEU A 244 3.52 -8.19 15.02
C LEU A 244 4.53 -8.92 15.92
N LEU A 245 4.02 -9.74 16.84
CA LEU A 245 4.83 -10.48 17.81
C LEU A 245 5.52 -11.69 17.18
N GLY A 246 4.83 -12.38 16.29
CA GLY A 246 5.35 -13.56 15.60
C GLY A 246 4.47 -13.99 14.44
N SER A 247 5.07 -14.67 13.47
CA SER A 247 4.40 -15.20 12.31
C SER A 247 5.00 -16.54 11.89
N ALA A 248 4.22 -17.34 11.17
CA ALA A 248 4.68 -18.59 10.58
C ALA A 248 4.02 -18.84 9.23
N THR A 249 4.69 -19.64 8.41
CA THR A 249 4.14 -20.22 7.18
C THR A 249 4.37 -21.73 7.16
N ASN A 250 3.47 -22.49 6.54
CA ASN A 250 3.68 -23.91 6.25
C ASN A 250 2.90 -24.35 4.99
N ASN A 251 2.82 -25.66 4.77
CA ASN A 251 2.01 -26.25 3.73
C ASN A 251 1.17 -27.41 4.28
N ASN A 252 -0.02 -27.62 3.72
CA ASN A 252 -0.89 -28.75 4.05
C ASN A 252 -0.24 -30.13 3.86
N GLY A 253 0.83 -30.21 3.05
CA GLY A 253 1.54 -31.44 2.75
C GLY A 253 0.71 -32.40 1.90
N HIS A 254 0.97 -33.70 2.05
CA HIS A 254 0.20 -34.72 1.34
C HIS A 254 -1.19 -34.87 1.97
N HIS A 255 -2.23 -34.56 1.20
CA HIS A 255 -3.63 -34.73 1.56
C HIS A 255 -4.40 -35.38 0.40
N ARG A 256 -5.69 -35.74 0.61
CA ARG A 256 -6.51 -36.50 -0.37
C ARG A 256 -6.54 -35.88 -1.77
N THR A 257 -6.54 -34.55 -1.84
CA THR A 257 -6.41 -33.75 -3.07
C THR A 257 -5.61 -32.49 -2.75
N MET A 258 -4.92 -31.92 -3.73
CA MET A 258 -4.14 -30.68 -3.54
C MET A 258 -4.98 -29.53 -2.95
N PRO A 259 -6.23 -29.27 -3.40
CA PRO A 259 -7.03 -28.15 -2.89
C PRO A 259 -7.67 -28.37 -1.51
N ALA A 260 -7.54 -29.55 -0.93
CA ALA A 260 -8.23 -29.86 0.31
C ALA A 260 -7.59 -29.16 1.52
N SER A 261 -8.44 -28.58 2.36
CA SER A 261 -8.06 -28.04 3.67
C SER A 261 -7.57 -29.14 4.61
N SER A 262 -6.60 -28.81 5.47
CA SER A 262 -6.00 -29.73 6.45
C SER A 262 -6.03 -29.11 7.84
N SER A 263 -6.88 -29.64 8.73
CA SER A 263 -6.93 -29.18 10.11
C SER A 263 -5.60 -29.37 10.84
N ALA A 264 -4.92 -30.51 10.62
CA ALA A 264 -3.61 -30.78 11.22
C ALA A 264 -2.52 -29.81 10.72
N GLY A 265 -2.55 -29.47 9.42
CA GLY A 265 -1.63 -28.47 8.85
C GLY A 265 -1.86 -27.08 9.43
N GLN A 266 -3.12 -26.69 9.58
CA GLN A 266 -3.51 -25.43 10.21
C GLN A 266 -3.14 -25.42 11.70
N GLU A 267 -3.47 -26.46 12.46
CA GLU A 267 -3.11 -26.62 13.88
C GLU A 267 -1.60 -26.46 14.12
N GLN A 268 -0.77 -27.10 13.28
CA GLN A 268 0.68 -26.95 13.35
C GLN A 268 1.13 -25.50 13.08
N LEU A 269 0.52 -24.84 12.09
CA LEU A 269 0.82 -23.45 11.75
C LEU A 269 0.50 -22.51 12.92
N LEU A 270 -0.70 -22.63 13.50
CA LEU A 270 -1.15 -21.79 14.61
C LEU A 270 -0.19 -21.91 15.80
N ARG A 271 0.20 -23.15 16.17
CA ARG A 271 1.17 -23.38 17.25
C ARG A 271 2.54 -22.79 16.95
N ARG A 272 3.04 -22.92 15.71
CA ARG A 272 4.33 -22.35 15.32
C ARG A 272 4.34 -20.82 15.43
N ALA A 273 3.28 -20.17 14.98
CA ALA A 273 3.16 -18.71 15.08
C ALA A 273 3.06 -18.24 16.54
N CYS A 274 2.27 -18.90 17.39
CA CYS A 274 2.22 -18.60 18.83
C CYS A 274 3.58 -18.82 19.52
N ALA A 275 4.28 -19.90 19.18
CA ALA A 275 5.62 -20.17 19.70
C ALA A 275 6.63 -19.11 19.24
N ALA A 276 6.59 -18.68 17.98
CA ALA A 276 7.41 -17.59 17.46
C ALA A 276 7.09 -16.25 18.17
N ALA A 277 5.82 -16.01 18.49
CA ALA A 277 5.38 -14.84 19.24
C ALA A 277 5.74 -14.91 20.73
N GLY A 278 6.03 -16.09 21.27
CA GLY A 278 6.16 -16.29 22.73
C GLY A 278 4.85 -16.07 23.48
N VAL A 279 3.71 -16.29 22.81
CA VAL A 279 2.36 -16.04 23.33
C VAL A 279 1.65 -17.36 23.60
N ASP A 280 1.06 -17.47 24.78
CA ASP A 280 0.10 -18.53 25.11
C ASP A 280 -1.17 -18.37 24.24
N PRO A 281 -1.59 -19.37 23.44
CA PRO A 281 -2.82 -19.30 22.66
C PRO A 281 -4.06 -18.90 23.47
N ALA A 282 -4.16 -19.28 24.75
CA ALA A 282 -5.29 -18.89 25.60
C ALA A 282 -5.37 -17.36 25.85
N ARG A 283 -4.31 -16.62 25.54
CA ARG A 283 -4.20 -15.15 25.71
C ARG A 283 -4.31 -14.37 24.40
N VAL A 284 -4.97 -14.93 23.39
CA VAL A 284 -5.35 -14.21 22.16
C VAL A 284 -6.86 -13.94 22.20
N ASP A 285 -7.29 -12.69 22.15
CA ASP A 285 -8.68 -12.33 22.43
C ASP A 285 -9.57 -12.46 21.18
N TYR A 286 -9.02 -12.11 20.02
CA TYR A 286 -9.70 -12.11 18.73
C TYR A 286 -8.91 -12.84 17.64
N LEU A 287 -9.59 -13.53 16.75
CA LEU A 287 -8.98 -14.12 15.55
C LEU A 287 -9.75 -13.75 14.30
N GLU A 288 -9.05 -13.08 13.39
CA GLU A 288 -9.49 -12.85 12.02
C GLU A 288 -9.17 -14.09 11.19
N ALA A 289 -10.20 -14.85 10.89
CA ALA A 289 -10.10 -16.14 10.24
C ALA A 289 -9.82 -16.04 8.75
N HIS A 290 -9.36 -17.14 8.16
CA HIS A 290 -9.44 -17.30 6.73
C HIS A 290 -10.91 -17.37 6.30
N GLY A 291 -11.74 -18.17 6.99
CA GLY A 291 -13.19 -18.07 7.06
C GLY A 291 -13.86 -17.73 5.72
N THR A 292 -13.80 -18.67 4.77
CA THR A 292 -14.29 -18.44 3.41
C THR A 292 -15.79 -18.65 3.27
N GLY A 293 -16.45 -19.31 4.22
CA GLY A 293 -17.84 -19.74 4.05
C GLY A 293 -17.94 -21.04 3.26
N THR A 294 -16.85 -21.81 3.16
CA THR A 294 -16.91 -23.14 2.52
C THR A 294 -17.17 -24.20 3.59
N ALA A 295 -18.18 -25.05 3.41
CA ALA A 295 -18.54 -26.06 4.41
C ALA A 295 -17.37 -26.97 4.85
N VAL A 296 -16.45 -27.29 3.94
CA VAL A 296 -15.27 -28.11 4.26
C VAL A 296 -14.16 -27.28 4.90
N GLY A 297 -13.87 -26.10 4.36
CA GLY A 297 -12.79 -25.24 4.85
C GLY A 297 -13.08 -24.69 6.24
N ASP A 298 -14.29 -24.19 6.46
CA ASP A 298 -14.72 -23.61 7.73
C ASP A 298 -14.73 -24.67 8.85
N ARG A 299 -15.14 -25.91 8.57
CA ARG A 299 -15.04 -27.02 9.53
C ARG A 299 -13.61 -27.37 9.89
N ALA A 300 -12.70 -27.40 8.91
CA ALA A 300 -11.29 -27.69 9.15
C ALA A 300 -10.65 -26.58 10.01
N GLU A 301 -11.00 -25.33 9.74
CA GLU A 301 -10.53 -24.16 10.48
C GLU A 301 -11.07 -24.13 11.91
N ILE A 302 -12.37 -24.31 12.11
CA ILE A 302 -12.99 -24.42 13.45
C ILE A 302 -12.30 -25.50 14.29
N ALA A 303 -12.03 -26.67 13.70
CA ALA A 303 -11.36 -27.76 14.40
C ALA A 303 -9.93 -27.37 14.82
N ALA A 304 -9.16 -26.74 13.93
CA ALA A 304 -7.81 -26.28 14.24
C ALA A 304 -7.80 -25.17 15.30
N LEU A 305 -8.76 -24.24 15.24
CA LEU A 305 -8.92 -23.16 16.22
C LEU A 305 -9.27 -23.71 17.60
N GLY A 306 -10.25 -24.62 17.70
CA GLY A 306 -10.63 -25.26 18.97
C GLY A 306 -9.45 -26.04 19.59
N ALA A 307 -8.67 -26.75 18.77
CA ALA A 307 -7.52 -27.54 19.22
C ALA A 307 -6.30 -26.73 19.67
N VAL A 308 -6.22 -25.43 19.34
CA VAL A 308 -5.09 -24.57 19.69
C VAL A 308 -5.50 -23.42 20.60
N TYR A 309 -6.47 -22.62 20.18
CA TYR A 309 -6.92 -21.43 20.90
C TYR A 309 -8.07 -21.70 21.87
N GLY A 310 -8.90 -22.71 21.59
CA GLY A 310 -10.01 -23.10 22.45
C GLY A 310 -9.59 -23.82 23.74
N VAL A 311 -8.42 -24.43 23.75
CA VAL A 311 -7.91 -25.19 24.90
C VAL A 311 -7.66 -24.26 26.08
N GLY A 312 -8.17 -24.62 27.25
CA GLY A 312 -8.02 -23.84 28.48
C GLY A 312 -9.00 -22.67 28.61
N ARG A 313 -10.00 -22.58 27.70
CA ARG A 313 -11.10 -21.63 27.80
C ARG A 313 -12.35 -22.32 28.33
N GLU A 314 -12.88 -21.82 29.44
CA GLU A 314 -14.15 -22.25 30.02
C GLU A 314 -15.07 -21.03 30.21
N GLY A 315 -16.39 -21.22 30.15
CA GLY A 315 -17.38 -20.18 30.48
C GLY A 315 -17.30 -18.93 29.59
N ASP A 316 -17.20 -17.76 30.23
CA ASP A 316 -17.40 -16.43 29.62
C ASP A 316 -16.16 -15.85 28.89
N SER A 317 -15.11 -16.65 28.63
CA SER A 317 -13.87 -16.20 27.96
C SER A 317 -13.53 -16.95 26.65
N PRO A 318 -14.49 -17.12 25.71
CA PRO A 318 -14.21 -17.79 24.44
C PRO A 318 -13.24 -16.97 23.57
N LEU A 319 -12.55 -17.62 22.63
CA LEU A 319 -11.88 -16.92 21.55
C LEU A 319 -12.96 -16.32 20.64
N ILE A 320 -12.92 -15.00 20.46
CA ILE A 320 -13.81 -14.31 19.51
C ILE A 320 -13.25 -14.49 18.10
N ILE A 321 -14.08 -14.91 17.15
CA ILE A 321 -13.67 -15.14 15.75
C ILE A 321 -14.54 -14.37 14.78
N GLY A 322 -13.98 -13.95 13.64
CA GLY A 322 -14.72 -13.27 12.57
C GLY A 322 -13.97 -13.30 11.25
N SER A 323 -14.60 -12.81 10.17
CA SER A 323 -13.96 -12.69 8.86
C SER A 323 -14.46 -11.47 8.10
N VAL A 324 -13.52 -10.66 7.59
CA VAL A 324 -13.76 -9.50 6.72
C VAL A 324 -14.38 -9.91 5.38
N LYS A 325 -14.27 -11.18 4.98
CA LYS A 325 -14.82 -11.69 3.71
C LYS A 325 -16.34 -11.64 3.67
N THR A 326 -16.96 -11.59 4.85
CA THR A 326 -18.40 -11.40 4.98
C THR A 326 -18.84 -9.99 4.55
N ASN A 327 -17.94 -9.01 4.54
CA ASN A 327 -18.20 -7.64 4.08
C ASN A 327 -17.75 -7.41 2.62
N ILE A 328 -16.52 -7.79 2.28
CA ILE A 328 -15.88 -7.41 1.00
C ILE A 328 -15.65 -8.59 0.06
N GLY A 329 -16.27 -9.74 0.34
CA GLY A 329 -15.96 -10.98 -0.35
C GLY A 329 -14.51 -11.44 -0.16
N HIS A 330 -14.13 -12.48 -0.89
CA HIS A 330 -12.78 -13.00 -0.84
C HIS A 330 -11.87 -12.27 -1.84
N THR A 331 -11.05 -11.34 -1.31
CA THR A 331 -10.03 -10.56 -2.07
C THR A 331 -8.74 -11.35 -2.38
N GLU A 332 -8.84 -12.69 -2.42
CA GLU A 332 -7.79 -13.64 -2.81
C GLU A 332 -6.37 -13.29 -2.36
N ALA A 333 -5.47 -12.85 -3.26
CA ALA A 333 -4.09 -12.52 -2.92
C ALA A 333 -3.97 -11.42 -1.85
N ALA A 334 -4.92 -10.48 -1.81
CA ALA A 334 -4.98 -9.39 -0.82
C ALA A 334 -5.72 -9.77 0.48
N ALA A 335 -6.30 -10.96 0.58
CA ALA A 335 -7.19 -11.33 1.69
C ALA A 335 -6.50 -11.36 3.06
N GLY A 336 -5.22 -11.71 3.11
CA GLY A 336 -4.44 -11.69 4.35
C GLY A 336 -4.24 -10.28 4.89
N LEU A 337 -3.90 -9.32 4.02
CA LEU A 337 -3.77 -7.92 4.41
C LEU A 337 -5.10 -7.23 4.69
N ALA A 338 -6.18 -7.58 3.99
CA ALA A 338 -7.52 -7.08 4.34
C ALA A 338 -7.88 -7.44 5.79
N GLY A 339 -7.62 -8.69 6.20
CA GLY A 339 -7.80 -9.13 7.58
C GLY A 339 -6.83 -8.44 8.56
N LEU A 340 -5.57 -8.28 8.19
CA LEU A 340 -4.56 -7.62 9.02
C LEU A 340 -4.89 -6.14 9.26
N VAL A 341 -5.29 -5.39 8.23
CA VAL A 341 -5.72 -3.99 8.35
C VAL A 341 -6.95 -3.90 9.25
N LYS A 342 -7.96 -4.77 9.06
CA LYS A 342 -9.11 -4.85 9.98
C LYS A 342 -8.68 -5.06 11.42
N VAL A 343 -7.77 -5.99 11.69
CA VAL A 343 -7.28 -6.28 13.05
C VAL A 343 -6.47 -5.11 13.64
N ALA A 344 -5.62 -4.48 12.84
CA ALA A 344 -4.87 -3.30 13.27
C ALA A 344 -5.82 -2.17 13.70
N LEU A 345 -6.85 -1.89 12.90
CA LEU A 345 -7.89 -0.90 13.21
C LEU A 345 -8.73 -1.33 14.43
N ALA A 346 -9.09 -2.61 14.54
CA ALA A 346 -9.84 -3.12 15.69
C ALA A 346 -9.08 -3.00 17.01
N LEU A 347 -7.75 -3.26 17.00
CA LEU A 347 -6.86 -3.04 18.14
C LEU A 347 -6.75 -1.55 18.47
N TRP A 348 -6.58 -0.71 17.44
CA TRP A 348 -6.47 0.74 17.57
C TRP A 348 -7.72 1.36 18.21
N HIS A 349 -8.90 0.99 17.73
CA HIS A 349 -10.19 1.47 18.23
C HIS A 349 -10.74 0.69 19.42
N ARG A 350 -10.05 -0.36 19.88
CA ARG A 350 -10.48 -1.24 20.99
C ARG A 350 -11.90 -1.80 20.79
N ARG A 351 -12.25 -2.14 19.55
CA ARG A 351 -13.58 -2.62 19.17
C ARG A 351 -13.46 -3.71 18.10
N ILE A 352 -14.27 -4.76 18.20
CA ILE A 352 -14.31 -5.89 17.27
C ILE A 352 -15.55 -5.72 16.39
N PRO A 353 -15.41 -5.49 15.06
CA PRO A 353 -16.56 -5.41 14.15
C PRO A 353 -17.31 -6.74 14.03
N ARG A 354 -18.60 -6.65 13.71
CA ARG A 354 -19.44 -7.81 13.42
C ARG A 354 -18.92 -8.58 12.20
N SER A 355 -19.00 -9.91 12.25
CA SER A 355 -18.90 -10.80 11.10
C SER A 355 -20.30 -11.02 10.54
N LEU A 356 -20.54 -10.59 9.30
CA LEU A 356 -21.88 -10.64 8.69
C LEU A 356 -22.29 -12.07 8.32
N HIS A 357 -23.57 -12.24 8.03
CA HIS A 357 -24.18 -13.47 7.48
C HIS A 357 -24.04 -14.73 8.35
N PHE A 358 -23.89 -14.54 9.66
CA PHE A 358 -23.88 -15.60 10.66
C PHE A 358 -25.17 -15.53 11.48
N ASP A 359 -25.97 -16.60 11.41
CA ASP A 359 -27.16 -16.80 12.23
C ASP A 359 -26.94 -17.94 13.23
N CYS A 360 -26.40 -19.08 12.77
CA CYS A 360 -26.10 -20.22 13.64
C CYS A 360 -25.00 -21.11 13.07
N ALA A 361 -24.16 -21.66 13.95
CA ALA A 361 -23.12 -22.59 13.55
C ALA A 361 -23.67 -24.01 13.32
N ALA A 362 -23.06 -24.76 12.39
CA ALA A 362 -23.37 -26.18 12.18
C ALA A 362 -22.93 -27.09 13.34
N SER A 363 -22.05 -26.62 14.22
CA SER A 363 -21.47 -27.35 15.35
C SER A 363 -21.45 -26.48 16.60
N ASP A 364 -21.40 -27.10 17.77
CA ASP A 364 -21.31 -26.41 19.06
C ASP A 364 -19.93 -25.73 19.21
N LEU A 365 -19.87 -24.43 18.88
CA LEU A 365 -18.67 -23.61 19.02
C LEU A 365 -18.30 -23.34 20.48
N GLY A 366 -19.30 -23.29 21.38
CA GLY A 366 -19.09 -23.06 22.80
C GLY A 366 -18.31 -24.20 23.45
N ALA A 367 -18.64 -25.44 23.08
CA ALA A 367 -17.89 -26.63 23.49
C ALA A 367 -16.42 -26.65 23.00
N LEU A 368 -16.10 -25.85 21.99
CA LEU A 368 -14.73 -25.66 21.47
C LEU A 368 -14.05 -24.40 22.02
N GLY A 369 -14.69 -23.66 22.93
CA GLY A 369 -14.16 -22.40 23.47
C GLY A 369 -14.13 -21.27 22.43
N LEU A 370 -15.00 -21.31 21.42
CA LEU A 370 -15.06 -20.34 20.32
C LEU A 370 -16.39 -19.58 20.31
N ARG A 371 -16.38 -18.32 19.87
CA ARG A 371 -17.58 -17.52 19.63
C ARG A 371 -17.41 -16.63 18.41
N VAL A 372 -18.37 -16.67 17.48
CA VAL A 372 -18.37 -15.74 16.35
C VAL A 372 -18.76 -14.34 16.83
N ALA A 373 -18.12 -13.30 16.29
CA ALA A 373 -18.51 -11.91 16.50
C ALA A 373 -19.80 -11.60 15.72
N ASP A 374 -20.94 -12.08 16.21
CA ASP A 374 -22.28 -11.93 15.63
C ASP A 374 -22.93 -10.56 15.86
N ALA A 375 -22.26 -9.69 16.63
CA ALA A 375 -22.51 -8.26 16.77
C ALA A 375 -21.17 -7.52 16.89
N ALA A 376 -21.19 -6.19 16.78
CA ALA A 376 -20.03 -5.38 17.14
C ALA A 376 -19.80 -5.43 18.67
N LEU A 377 -18.56 -5.61 19.11
CA LEU A 377 -18.21 -5.84 20.51
C LEU A 377 -17.13 -4.87 20.97
N ALA A 378 -17.22 -4.40 22.21
CA ALA A 378 -16.05 -3.83 22.88
C ALA A 378 -14.95 -4.90 22.99
N TRP A 379 -13.68 -4.48 22.92
CA TRP A 379 -12.60 -5.44 23.11
C TRP A 379 -12.61 -5.98 24.55
N PRO A 380 -12.48 -7.30 24.76
CA PRO A 380 -12.51 -7.90 26.10
C PRO A 380 -11.44 -7.33 27.04
N GLU A 381 -11.80 -7.15 28.32
CA GLU A 381 -10.84 -6.84 29.38
C GLU A 381 -10.32 -8.12 30.01
N THR A 382 -9.10 -8.51 29.63
CA THR A 382 -8.54 -9.84 29.97
C THR A 382 -7.35 -9.79 30.93
N GLY A 383 -6.87 -8.60 31.29
CA GLY A 383 -5.71 -8.42 32.18
C GLY A 383 -4.35 -8.63 31.50
N TRP A 384 -4.32 -8.85 30.18
CA TRP A 384 -3.13 -8.77 29.34
C TRP A 384 -3.34 -7.75 28.21
N PRO A 385 -2.28 -7.30 27.51
CA PRO A 385 -2.42 -6.43 26.36
C PRO A 385 -3.33 -7.06 25.30
N ALA A 386 -4.16 -6.25 24.65
CA ALA A 386 -5.07 -6.71 23.61
C ALA A 386 -4.33 -7.46 22.52
N ARG A 387 -4.74 -8.70 22.26
CA ARG A 387 -4.06 -9.59 21.32
C ARG A 387 -5.01 -10.19 20.33
N ALA A 388 -4.54 -10.26 19.09
CA ALA A 388 -5.28 -10.89 18.02
C ALA A 388 -4.38 -11.77 17.15
N ALA A 389 -5.01 -12.53 16.27
CA ALA A 389 -4.29 -13.22 15.21
C ALA A 389 -5.04 -13.17 13.88
N VAL A 390 -4.31 -13.34 12.78
CA VAL A 390 -4.85 -13.34 11.41
C VAL A 390 -4.40 -14.62 10.72
N SER A 391 -5.34 -15.37 10.15
CA SER A 391 -5.09 -16.59 9.36
C SER A 391 -5.38 -16.40 7.88
N ALA A 392 -4.54 -16.97 7.02
CA ALA A 392 -4.80 -17.06 5.59
C ALA A 392 -4.33 -18.40 5.01
N PHE A 393 -5.23 -19.10 4.30
CA PHE A 393 -4.98 -20.43 3.74
C PHE A 393 -5.15 -20.41 2.23
N GLY A 394 -4.07 -20.70 1.51
CA GLY A 394 -4.07 -20.77 0.05
C GLY A 394 -4.67 -22.08 -0.44
N PHE A 395 -5.46 -22.03 -1.50
CA PHE A 395 -6.02 -23.26 -2.10
C PHE A 395 -4.93 -24.22 -2.59
N GLY A 396 -3.70 -23.76 -2.88
CA GLY A 396 -2.56 -24.63 -3.18
C GLY A 396 -1.92 -25.31 -1.96
N GLY A 397 -2.46 -25.08 -0.77
CA GLY A 397 -2.00 -25.65 0.50
C GLY A 397 -1.02 -24.79 1.29
N SER A 398 -0.51 -23.68 0.73
CA SER A 398 0.36 -22.74 1.45
C SER A 398 -0.45 -21.95 2.46
N ASN A 399 0.00 -21.93 3.72
CA ASN A 399 -0.71 -21.26 4.81
C ASN A 399 0.18 -20.23 5.49
N ALA A 400 -0.43 -19.19 6.05
CA ALA A 400 0.23 -18.17 6.86
C ALA A 400 -0.62 -17.80 8.08
N HIS A 401 0.05 -17.49 9.19
CA HIS A 401 -0.58 -17.02 10.43
C HIS A 401 0.30 -15.97 11.11
N VAL A 402 -0.31 -14.91 11.64
CA VAL A 402 0.38 -13.80 12.32
C VAL A 402 -0.32 -13.52 13.64
N VAL A 403 0.46 -13.35 14.71
CA VAL A 403 -0.01 -12.94 16.05
C VAL A 403 0.35 -11.46 16.26
N LEU A 404 -0.65 -10.67 16.65
CA LEU A 404 -0.58 -9.23 16.82
C LEU A 404 -0.93 -8.84 18.26
N GLU A 405 -0.39 -7.72 18.69
CA GLU A 405 -0.69 -7.07 19.96
C GLU A 405 -0.94 -5.57 19.72
N GLN A 406 -1.73 -4.94 20.60
CA GLN A 406 -1.87 -3.49 20.63
C GLN A 406 -0.50 -2.78 20.63
N ALA A 407 -0.48 -1.53 20.19
CA ALA A 407 0.70 -0.69 20.30
C ALA A 407 1.17 -0.57 21.77
N PRO A 408 2.49 -0.44 22.02
CA PRO A 408 3.00 -0.22 23.37
C PRO A 408 2.39 1.03 24.02
N VAL A 409 2.17 0.96 25.33
CA VAL A 409 1.66 2.10 26.11
C VAL A 409 2.64 3.27 26.02
N GLY A 410 2.16 4.43 25.60
CA GLY A 410 2.97 5.65 25.43
C GLY A 410 3.64 5.80 24.05
N ALA A 411 3.39 4.89 23.10
CA ALA A 411 3.79 5.10 21.70
C ALA A 411 3.04 6.28 21.06
N ALA A 412 3.72 7.04 20.20
CA ALA A 412 3.15 8.19 19.50
C ALA A 412 1.85 7.83 18.76
N GLY A 413 0.82 8.65 18.93
CA GLY A 413 -0.50 8.45 18.32
C GLY A 413 -1.43 7.45 19.03
N TRP A 414 -0.94 6.60 19.93
CA TRP A 414 -1.81 5.70 20.72
C TRP A 414 -2.21 6.36 22.04
N THR A 415 -3.36 7.04 22.06
CA THR A 415 -3.83 7.78 23.25
C THR A 415 -4.45 6.91 24.33
N GLY A 416 -4.23 5.58 24.31
CA GLY A 416 -4.77 4.66 25.31
C GLY A 416 -6.30 4.75 25.42
N GLY A 417 -7.01 4.32 24.37
CA GLY A 417 -8.46 4.06 24.36
C GLY A 417 -9.31 4.87 25.34
N LEU A 418 -9.58 6.15 25.04
CA LEU A 418 -10.73 6.92 25.52
C LEU A 418 -10.72 8.32 24.90
N ARG A 419 -11.51 8.51 23.85
CA ARG A 419 -12.30 9.73 23.67
C ARG A 419 -13.73 9.27 23.45
N GLU A 420 -14.47 9.16 24.57
CA GLU A 420 -15.93 9.06 24.58
C GLU A 420 -16.49 10.17 23.70
N GLY A 421 -17.10 9.79 22.58
CA GLY A 421 -17.58 10.74 21.59
C GLY A 421 -18.27 10.10 20.39
N ILE A 422 -18.80 8.88 20.53
CA ILE A 422 -19.75 8.30 19.56
C ILE A 422 -20.77 7.45 20.33
N ASP A 423 -21.35 8.01 21.40
CA ASP A 423 -22.55 7.46 22.03
C ASP A 423 -23.72 8.40 21.74
N GLY A 424 -24.23 8.29 20.51
CA GLY A 424 -25.53 8.84 20.12
C GLY A 424 -26.58 7.73 20.12
N GLU A 425 -27.20 7.53 21.29
CA GLU A 425 -28.51 6.90 21.53
C GLU A 425 -28.90 5.68 20.68
N ALA A 426 -28.63 4.49 21.21
CA ALA A 426 -29.45 3.31 20.95
C ALA A 426 -29.55 2.42 22.20
N ALA A 427 -30.31 2.87 23.19
CA ALA A 427 -30.89 1.96 24.18
C ALA A 427 -32.21 2.49 24.77
N ALA A 428 -33.23 1.63 24.65
CA ALA A 428 -34.52 1.61 25.36
C ALA A 428 -35.72 2.33 24.72
N ALA A 429 -36.46 1.60 23.88
CA ALA A 429 -37.91 1.48 24.03
C ALA A 429 -38.40 0.14 23.46
N ASP A 430 -38.72 -0.78 24.37
CA ASP A 430 -39.59 -1.93 24.13
C ASP A 430 -41.04 -1.44 23.93
N GLY A 431 -41.80 -2.18 23.12
CA GLY A 431 -43.26 -2.11 23.08
C GLY A 431 -43.88 -1.52 21.81
N GLY A 432 -44.48 -2.39 20.99
CA GLY A 432 -45.66 -2.01 20.20
C GLY A 432 -45.58 -2.26 18.70
N ARG A 433 -45.95 -3.47 18.32
CA ARG A 433 -46.49 -3.80 16.99
C ARG A 433 -47.66 -2.87 16.66
N VAL A 434 -47.55 -2.01 15.63
CA VAL A 434 -48.71 -1.55 14.83
C VAL A 434 -48.28 -1.36 13.38
N GLN A 435 -48.97 -2.07 12.50
CA GLN A 435 -48.95 -1.91 11.05
C GLN A 435 -49.53 -0.54 10.67
N HIS A 436 -48.93 0.16 9.71
CA HIS A 436 -49.71 0.94 8.74
C HIS A 436 -49.03 0.94 7.37
N ALA A 437 -49.80 0.44 6.40
CA ALA A 437 -49.53 0.45 4.99
C ALA A 437 -49.63 1.87 4.41
N GLY A 438 -48.81 2.13 3.40
CA GLY A 438 -48.94 3.23 2.45
C GLY A 438 -48.67 2.69 1.05
N SER A 439 -49.74 2.55 0.29
CA SER A 439 -49.88 1.93 -1.03
C SER A 439 -49.42 2.80 -2.20
N GLU A 440 -49.17 2.11 -3.33
CA GLU A 440 -49.42 2.46 -4.75
C GLU A 440 -48.15 2.29 -5.62
N GLY A 441 -48.12 1.50 -6.70
CA GLY A 441 -49.15 0.70 -7.34
C GLY A 441 -48.51 -0.32 -8.30
N ALA A 442 -49.13 -1.50 -8.37
CA ALA A 442 -48.81 -2.56 -9.31
C ALA A 442 -49.88 -2.63 -10.41
N ALA A 443 -49.45 -2.86 -11.65
CA ALA A 443 -50.30 -3.32 -12.74
C ALA A 443 -50.07 -4.82 -12.95
N GLY A 444 -51.16 -5.58 -12.99
CA GLY A 444 -51.15 -7.02 -12.76
C GLY A 444 -50.90 -7.91 -13.97
N ARG A 445 -50.91 -9.23 -13.71
CA ARG A 445 -51.73 -10.21 -14.45
C ARG A 445 -51.71 -11.60 -13.77
N THR A 446 -52.92 -12.01 -13.42
CA THR A 446 -53.59 -13.28 -13.11
C THR A 446 -53.02 -14.65 -13.56
N GLY A 447 -53.25 -15.66 -12.70
CA GLY A 447 -53.52 -17.09 -13.03
C GLY A 447 -52.79 -18.08 -12.09
N SER A 448 -53.37 -18.73 -11.06
CA SER A 448 -54.45 -19.74 -11.00
C SER A 448 -53.98 -21.21 -10.88
N LEU A 449 -54.28 -21.83 -9.72
CA LEU A 449 -54.73 -23.22 -9.43
C LEU A 449 -53.77 -24.40 -9.13
N GLY A 450 -54.14 -25.16 -8.07
CA GLY A 450 -53.97 -26.62 -7.85
C GLY A 450 -53.13 -27.02 -6.60
N GLU A 451 -53.69 -27.27 -5.41
CA GLU A 451 -54.16 -28.59 -4.84
C GLU A 451 -53.10 -29.73 -4.88
N GLY A 452 -52.83 -30.57 -3.86
CA GLY A 452 -53.38 -30.88 -2.52
C GLY A 452 -52.36 -31.80 -1.77
N ILE A 453 -52.34 -31.82 -0.42
CA ILE A 453 -52.83 -32.91 0.48
C ILE A 453 -52.15 -34.29 0.19
N ASP A 454 -51.39 -34.94 1.08
CA ASP A 454 -51.91 -35.63 2.27
C ASP A 454 -50.82 -36.05 3.31
N ASP A 455 -51.29 -36.20 4.55
CA ASP A 455 -50.62 -36.72 5.75
C ASP A 455 -50.41 -38.26 5.74
N ARG A 456 -49.43 -38.76 6.51
CA ARG A 456 -49.66 -39.54 7.76
C ARG A 456 -48.46 -40.37 8.25
N ALA A 457 -48.37 -40.40 9.58
CA ALA A 457 -47.48 -41.12 10.49
C ALA A 457 -47.72 -42.65 10.58
N ALA A 458 -46.77 -43.39 11.17
CA ALA A 458 -46.97 -44.22 12.39
C ALA A 458 -45.78 -45.15 12.74
N SER A 459 -45.52 -45.26 14.06
CA SER A 459 -45.18 -46.47 14.85
C SER A 459 -43.85 -47.22 14.56
N ALA A 460 -42.84 -47.30 15.46
CA ALA A 460 -42.73 -47.84 16.84
C ALA A 460 -42.29 -49.33 16.91
N ASP A 461 -41.62 -49.63 18.04
CA ASP A 461 -41.14 -50.92 18.58
C ASP A 461 -39.76 -51.42 18.07
N GLY A 462 -38.82 -51.94 18.85
CA GLY A 462 -38.76 -52.34 20.26
C GLY A 462 -37.71 -53.46 20.38
N GLY A 463 -36.79 -53.42 21.36
CA GLY A 463 -35.81 -54.50 21.53
C GLY A 463 -34.78 -54.26 22.65
N ARG A 464 -34.96 -54.96 23.77
CA ARG A 464 -34.14 -54.96 24.98
C ARG A 464 -33.43 -56.33 25.08
N VAL A 465 -32.26 -56.40 25.75
CA VAL A 465 -31.84 -57.40 26.78
C VAL A 465 -30.31 -57.64 26.84
N GLN A 466 -29.74 -57.23 27.99
CA GLN A 466 -28.81 -57.86 28.95
C GLN A 466 -27.44 -58.50 28.59
N HIS A 467 -26.42 -57.97 29.31
CA HIS A 467 -25.33 -58.58 30.09
C HIS A 467 -24.74 -59.97 29.79
N ALA A 468 -23.41 -60.02 29.69
CA ALA A 468 -22.54 -60.98 30.40
C ALA A 468 -21.11 -60.40 30.49
N GLY A 469 -20.46 -60.56 31.65
CA GLY A 469 -19.06 -60.18 31.90
C GLY A 469 -18.12 -61.37 32.00
N SER A 470 -16.82 -61.11 32.24
CA SER A 470 -15.95 -61.80 33.23
C SER A 470 -14.45 -61.47 33.03
N GLU A 471 -13.88 -60.87 34.07
CA GLU A 471 -12.70 -61.30 34.86
C GLU A 471 -11.27 -61.49 34.29
N GLY A 472 -10.31 -61.08 35.16
CA GLY A 472 -8.93 -61.59 35.29
C GLY A 472 -7.86 -60.49 35.44
N ALA A 473 -7.61 -59.90 36.64
CA ALA A 473 -6.62 -60.31 37.68
C ALA A 473 -5.15 -60.30 37.19
N ALA A 474 -4.10 -59.84 37.89
CA ALA A 474 -3.88 -59.41 39.28
C ALA A 474 -2.47 -58.77 39.42
N GLY A 475 -2.25 -57.97 40.48
CA GLY A 475 -1.04 -58.13 41.32
C GLY A 475 -0.15 -56.93 41.71
N ARG A 476 -0.38 -56.42 42.94
CA ARG A 476 0.62 -56.10 44.03
C ARG A 476 1.61 -54.92 43.81
N THR A 477 2.04 -54.10 44.79
CA THR A 477 2.07 -54.12 46.27
C THR A 477 2.59 -52.77 46.83
N GLY A 478 2.15 -52.40 48.06
CA GLY A 478 2.87 -51.60 49.09
C GLY A 478 2.85 -50.07 48.92
N SER A 479 2.26 -49.19 49.75
CA SER A 479 1.98 -49.03 51.19
C SER A 479 2.93 -48.06 51.91
N LEU A 480 2.32 -47.19 52.73
CA LEU A 480 2.84 -46.43 53.89
C LEU A 480 3.53 -45.09 53.55
N SER A 481 3.25 -43.96 54.19
CA SER A 481 2.58 -43.71 55.49
C SER A 481 2.16 -42.24 55.65
N GLU A 482 1.01 -42.04 56.31
CA GLU A 482 0.65 -41.11 57.42
C GLU A 482 1.21 -39.67 57.45
N GLY A 483 0.49 -38.62 57.86
CA GLY A 483 -0.79 -38.44 58.57
C GLY A 483 -0.90 -36.95 58.97
N ILE A 484 -2.10 -36.34 59.04
CA ILE A 484 -2.82 -36.00 60.31
C ILE A 484 -2.19 -34.73 60.96
N ASP A 485 -2.83 -33.59 61.28
CA ASP A 485 -4.20 -33.26 61.69
C ASP A 485 -4.45 -31.73 61.68
N ASP A 486 -5.72 -31.37 61.45
CA ASP A 486 -6.61 -30.44 62.18
C ASP A 486 -6.22 -29.02 62.68
N ALA A 487 -7.12 -28.10 62.28
CA ALA A 487 -7.98 -27.22 63.11
C ALA A 487 -7.46 -25.92 63.78
N ALA A 488 -8.10 -24.83 63.32
CA ALA A 488 -8.94 -23.90 64.07
C ALA A 488 -8.34 -22.71 64.89
N ALA A 489 -8.94 -21.55 64.58
CA ALA A 489 -9.47 -20.51 65.47
C ALA A 489 -8.61 -19.29 65.84
N ALA A 490 -9.16 -18.11 65.44
CA ALA A 490 -9.33 -16.86 66.21
C ALA A 490 -8.05 -16.09 66.64
N ALA A 491 -7.97 -14.77 66.77
CA ALA A 491 -8.94 -13.70 66.82
C ALA A 491 -8.19 -12.35 66.60
N ASP A 492 -8.92 -11.36 66.07
CA ASP A 492 -9.08 -10.00 66.62
C ASP A 492 -7.89 -9.01 66.76
N GLY A 493 -8.05 -7.88 66.07
CA GLY A 493 -8.26 -6.59 66.72
C GLY A 493 -7.04 -5.77 67.18
N GLY A 494 -6.91 -4.54 66.66
CA GLY A 494 -6.05 -3.54 67.31
C GLY A 494 -5.75 -2.28 66.50
N ARG A 495 -6.69 -1.35 66.44
CA ARG A 495 -6.54 0.02 65.94
C ARG A 495 -6.28 0.94 67.14
N VAL A 496 -5.23 1.77 67.14
CA VAL A 496 -5.11 2.95 68.03
C VAL A 496 -4.45 4.11 67.25
N GLN A 497 -5.01 5.29 67.44
CA GLN A 497 -4.67 6.57 66.82
C GLN A 497 -3.75 7.43 67.71
N HIS A 498 -3.21 8.49 67.07
CA HIS A 498 -2.78 9.79 67.60
C HIS A 498 -1.49 9.85 68.46
N ALA A 499 -0.50 10.61 67.98
CA ALA A 499 -0.25 11.96 68.50
C ALA A 499 0.91 12.65 67.76
N SER A 500 0.67 13.93 67.48
CA SER A 500 1.55 15.00 66.99
C SER A 500 2.61 15.43 68.00
N SER A 501 3.79 15.87 67.52
CA SER A 501 4.55 16.97 68.15
C SER A 501 5.60 17.56 67.21
N ASP A 502 5.72 18.87 67.32
CA ASP A 502 6.55 19.85 66.63
C ASP A 502 8.07 19.57 66.58
N GLY A 503 8.76 20.25 65.65
CA GLY A 503 10.21 20.47 65.73
C GLY A 503 10.82 21.09 64.49
N ALA A 504 10.86 22.42 64.44
CA ALA A 504 11.53 23.22 63.40
C ALA A 504 13.06 23.33 63.60
N ALA A 505 13.71 23.90 62.56
CA ALA A 505 15.14 24.23 62.39
C ALA A 505 16.01 23.06 61.87
N GLY A 506 16.85 23.19 60.84
CA GLY A 506 17.39 24.32 60.10
C GLY A 506 18.82 23.95 59.67
N ARG A 507 19.29 24.52 58.54
CA ARG A 507 20.69 24.59 58.02
C ARG A 507 21.15 23.56 56.97
N THR A 508 21.16 24.03 55.72
CA THR A 508 22.32 24.21 54.80
C THR A 508 23.54 23.27 54.88
N GLY A 509 23.88 22.66 53.74
CA GLY A 509 25.21 22.12 53.35
C GLY A 509 25.04 21.04 52.25
N SER A 510 25.04 21.39 50.97
CA SER A 510 26.17 21.37 49.99
C SER A 510 26.90 20.01 49.82
N LEU A 511 26.81 19.47 48.59
CA LEU A 511 27.79 18.63 47.86
C LEU A 511 28.09 17.24 48.50
N SER A 512 28.19 16.10 47.82
CA SER A 512 28.57 15.73 46.45
C SER A 512 28.31 14.21 46.26
N GLU A 513 28.05 13.81 45.01
CA GLU A 513 28.34 12.53 44.32
C GLU A 513 28.45 11.19 45.09
N GLY A 514 27.77 10.15 44.55
CA GLY A 514 28.16 8.75 44.75
C GLY A 514 27.00 7.74 44.63
N ILE A 515 26.97 7.03 43.51
CA ILE A 515 26.04 5.96 43.09
C ILE A 515 26.27 4.71 43.97
N ASP A 516 25.23 4.01 44.47
CA ASP A 516 24.86 2.64 44.02
C ASP A 516 23.55 2.14 44.68
N ASP A 517 22.71 1.57 43.81
CA ASP A 517 21.85 0.38 43.90
C ASP A 517 20.65 0.17 44.88
N ALA A 518 19.58 -0.29 44.22
CA ALA A 518 18.58 -1.29 44.61
C ALA A 518 17.30 -0.88 45.39
N ALA A 519 16.22 -0.77 44.60
CA ALA A 519 14.92 -1.44 44.77
C ALA A 519 14.21 -1.43 46.14
N ALA A 520 13.08 -0.70 46.22
CA ALA A 520 11.78 -1.21 46.70
C ALA A 520 10.67 -0.14 46.62
N ALA A 521 9.51 -0.57 46.11
CA ALA A 521 8.14 -0.16 46.42
C ALA A 521 7.82 1.33 46.74
N ALA A 522 7.00 1.96 45.89
CA ALA A 522 6.18 3.10 46.31
C ALA A 522 4.77 2.99 45.74
N ASP A 523 3.89 2.71 46.69
CA ASP A 523 2.46 2.91 46.79
C ASP A 523 1.95 4.24 46.20
N GLY A 524 0.67 4.24 45.83
CA GLY A 524 -0.02 5.32 45.14
C GLY A 524 -0.09 6.60 45.94
N GLY A 525 0.58 7.65 45.43
CA GLY A 525 0.36 9.03 45.82
C GLY A 525 -0.15 9.83 44.63
N ARG A 526 -1.48 9.94 44.50
CA ARG A 526 -2.15 10.91 43.62
C ARG A 526 -1.66 12.32 44.00
N ILE A 527 -0.75 12.89 43.23
CA ILE A 527 -0.54 14.34 43.25
C ILE A 527 -1.72 14.95 42.49
N GLN A 528 -2.69 15.45 43.25
CA GLN A 528 -3.71 16.35 42.73
C GLN A 528 -3.01 17.67 42.38
N HIS A 529 -2.71 17.88 41.10
CA HIS A 529 -2.52 19.22 40.57
C HIS A 529 -3.88 19.91 40.50
N ALA A 530 -4.30 20.49 41.62
CA ALA A 530 -5.27 21.59 41.60
C ALA A 530 -4.47 22.88 41.45
N GLY A 531 -4.50 23.48 40.26
CA GLY A 531 -3.83 24.76 40.01
C GLY A 531 -3.79 25.14 38.54
N SER A 532 -4.73 26.01 38.17
CA SER A 532 -4.87 26.76 36.91
C SER A 532 -5.12 25.96 35.62
N GLU A 533 -6.40 25.74 35.33
CA GLU A 533 -6.92 25.87 33.96
C GLU A 533 -6.70 27.32 33.50
N GLY A 534 -5.45 27.65 33.16
CA GLY A 534 -5.17 28.69 32.19
C GLY A 534 -5.28 28.01 30.83
N ALA A 535 -6.23 28.43 30.01
CA ALA A 535 -6.27 28.06 28.59
C ALA A 535 -4.86 28.25 28.01
N ALA A 536 -4.17 27.16 27.69
CA ALA A 536 -2.90 27.24 26.99
C ALA A 536 -3.21 27.92 25.66
N ALA A 537 -2.78 29.17 25.51
CA ALA A 537 -2.91 29.89 24.25
C ALA A 537 -2.26 29.02 23.16
N HIS A 538 -3.06 28.50 22.23
CA HIS A 538 -2.55 27.69 21.14
C HIS A 538 -1.57 28.55 20.34
N ALA A 539 -0.32 28.09 20.23
CA ALA A 539 0.70 28.82 19.49
C ALA A 539 0.49 28.65 17.99
N ASP A 540 0.66 29.72 17.20
CA ASP A 540 0.57 29.65 15.74
C ASP A 540 1.45 28.51 15.16
N ARG A 541 0.88 27.80 14.18
CA ARG A 541 1.52 26.74 13.39
C ARG A 541 1.51 27.07 11.91
N LEU A 542 2.60 26.70 11.22
CA LEU A 542 2.68 26.76 9.77
C LEU A 542 2.18 25.44 9.19
N LEU A 543 1.15 25.49 8.35
CA LEU A 543 0.60 24.32 7.67
C LEU A 543 0.93 24.42 6.19
N VAL A 544 1.35 23.32 5.58
CA VAL A 544 1.79 23.29 4.19
C VAL A 544 1.04 22.22 3.40
N VAL A 545 0.68 22.55 2.17
CA VAL A 545 0.02 21.62 1.24
C VAL A 545 0.69 21.78 -0.11
N SER A 546 0.96 20.67 -0.80
CA SER A 546 1.55 20.73 -2.14
C SER A 546 1.13 19.58 -3.02
N ALA A 547 1.00 19.83 -4.32
CA ALA A 547 0.71 18.80 -5.30
C ALA A 547 1.44 19.05 -6.63
N ARG A 548 1.43 18.06 -7.55
CA ARG A 548 2.10 18.20 -8.86
C ARG A 548 1.39 19.21 -9.77
N THR A 549 0.07 19.27 -9.70
CA THR A 549 -0.78 20.10 -10.56
C THR A 549 -1.74 20.94 -9.71
N GLU A 550 -2.22 22.05 -10.25
CA GLU A 550 -3.18 22.93 -9.55
C GLU A 550 -4.50 22.18 -9.25
N ALA A 551 -4.94 21.34 -10.19
CA ALA A 551 -6.11 20.48 -10.00
C ALA A 551 -5.93 19.52 -8.82
N ALA A 552 -4.76 18.87 -8.71
CA ALA A 552 -4.46 17.99 -7.59
C ALA A 552 -4.32 18.77 -6.26
N LEU A 553 -3.74 19.97 -6.29
CA LEU A 553 -3.63 20.84 -5.11
C LEU A 553 -5.02 21.22 -4.59
N ARG A 554 -5.92 21.66 -5.48
CA ARG A 554 -7.30 21.97 -5.11
C ARG A 554 -8.07 20.76 -4.60
N ALA A 555 -7.85 19.58 -5.20
CA ALA A 555 -8.43 18.33 -4.72
C ALA A 555 -7.90 17.95 -3.32
N GLN A 556 -6.62 18.20 -3.04
CA GLN A 556 -6.01 17.91 -1.75
C GLN A 556 -6.54 18.84 -0.66
N VAL A 557 -6.64 20.14 -0.95
CA VAL A 557 -7.28 21.13 -0.06
C VAL A 557 -8.72 20.71 0.26
N ARG A 558 -9.49 20.28 -0.75
CA ARG A 558 -10.86 19.79 -0.55
C ARG A 558 -10.93 18.57 0.37
N ARG A 559 -10.13 17.53 0.08
CA ARG A 559 -10.10 16.31 0.91
C ARG A 559 -9.70 16.62 2.36
N LEU A 560 -8.73 17.51 2.55
CA LEU A 560 -8.28 17.92 3.88
C LEU A 560 -9.35 18.72 4.63
N HIS A 561 -10.01 19.66 3.95
CA HIS A 561 -11.13 20.42 4.52
C HIS A 561 -12.27 19.50 4.97
N GLU A 562 -12.74 18.61 4.09
CA GLU A 562 -13.80 17.63 4.40
C GLU A 562 -13.41 16.72 5.57
N TYR A 563 -12.17 16.20 5.56
CA TYR A 563 -11.69 15.30 6.62
C TYR A 563 -11.63 15.96 7.99
N LEU A 564 -11.14 17.21 8.07
CA LEU A 564 -10.95 17.95 9.32
C LEU A 564 -12.24 18.60 9.82
N ALA A 565 -13.17 18.95 8.93
CA ALA A 565 -14.50 19.45 9.30
C ALA A 565 -15.26 18.43 10.16
N ASP A 566 -15.14 17.14 9.81
CA ASP A 566 -15.73 16.03 10.56
C ASP A 566 -14.90 15.59 11.78
N ARG A 567 -13.69 16.17 11.97
CA ARG A 567 -12.72 15.77 13.01
C ARG A 567 -12.04 16.98 13.65
N PRO A 568 -12.80 17.83 14.38
CA PRO A 568 -12.23 18.97 15.08
C PRO A 568 -11.31 18.57 16.24
N ASP A 569 -11.29 17.28 16.62
CA ASP A 569 -10.53 16.75 17.74
C ASP A 569 -9.06 16.44 17.40
N VAL A 570 -8.68 16.44 16.11
CA VAL A 570 -7.30 16.24 15.67
C VAL A 570 -6.47 17.48 16.04
N PRO A 571 -5.40 17.34 16.85
CA PRO A 571 -4.60 18.48 17.29
C PRO A 571 -3.87 19.18 16.13
N LEU A 572 -3.89 20.52 16.12
CA LEU A 572 -3.22 21.30 15.08
C LEU A 572 -1.72 21.01 14.96
N ASP A 573 -1.05 20.75 16.09
CA ASP A 573 0.38 20.42 16.13
C ASP A 573 0.68 19.14 15.35
N ASP A 574 -0.16 18.12 15.52
CA ASP A 574 -0.02 16.84 14.80
C ASP A 574 -0.35 16.99 13.31
N ILE A 575 -1.35 17.81 12.97
CA ILE A 575 -1.69 18.13 11.57
C ILE A 575 -0.50 18.82 10.90
N ALA A 576 0.04 19.87 11.54
CA ALA A 576 1.16 20.64 11.00
C ALA A 576 2.41 19.75 10.86
N HIS A 577 2.72 18.93 11.87
CA HIS A 577 3.82 17.97 11.83
C HIS A 577 3.66 16.99 10.67
N THR A 578 2.49 16.34 10.56
CA THR A 578 2.20 15.35 9.51
C THR A 578 2.28 15.95 8.11
N LEU A 579 1.79 17.18 7.90
CA LEU A 579 1.88 17.83 6.59
C LEU A 579 3.33 18.14 6.20
N CYS A 580 4.20 18.43 7.17
CA CYS A 580 5.62 18.69 6.93
C CYS A 580 6.40 17.42 6.55
N THR A 581 5.94 16.22 6.95
CA THR A 581 6.61 14.96 6.56
C THR A 581 6.37 14.60 5.10
N ARG A 582 5.34 15.15 4.44
CA ARG A 582 4.98 14.81 3.05
C ARG A 582 6.03 15.25 2.03
N THR A 583 6.02 14.58 0.88
CA THR A 583 6.83 15.00 -0.28
C THR A 583 6.34 16.35 -0.80
N PRO A 584 7.21 17.35 -0.91
CA PRO A 584 6.85 18.65 -1.44
C PRO A 584 6.87 18.64 -2.97
N PHE A 585 5.81 19.16 -3.58
CA PHE A 585 5.64 19.24 -5.03
C PHE A 585 5.73 20.67 -5.56
N ALA A 586 5.56 20.86 -6.86
CA ALA A 586 5.72 22.14 -7.53
C ALA A 586 4.64 23.18 -7.13
N GLN A 587 3.37 22.75 -7.02
CA GLN A 587 2.28 23.63 -6.60
C GLN A 587 2.20 23.61 -5.09
N ARG A 588 2.28 24.76 -4.43
CA ARG A 588 2.47 24.87 -2.98
C ARG A 588 1.58 25.95 -2.36
N LEU A 589 0.93 25.59 -1.27
CA LEU A 589 0.17 26.50 -0.40
C LEU A 589 0.71 26.41 1.03
N SER A 590 0.52 27.50 1.76
CA SER A 590 0.89 27.59 3.17
C SER A 590 -0.14 28.40 3.94
N PHE A 591 -0.44 27.99 5.16
CA PHE A 591 -1.41 28.63 6.05
C PHE A 591 -0.78 28.85 7.42
N VAL A 592 -1.20 29.89 8.13
CA VAL A 592 -0.85 30.07 9.55
C VAL A 592 -2.13 30.10 10.37
N ALA A 593 -2.27 29.13 11.26
CA ALA A 593 -3.45 28.96 12.11
C ALA A 593 -3.02 28.74 13.56
N ASP A 594 -3.89 29.09 14.48
CA ASP A 594 -3.75 28.84 15.92
C ASP A 594 -4.66 27.69 16.40
N SER A 595 -5.59 27.23 15.57
CA SER A 595 -6.48 26.12 15.90
C SER A 595 -6.87 25.32 14.67
N THR A 596 -7.28 24.06 14.88
CA THR A 596 -7.81 23.20 13.82
C THR A 596 -9.04 23.84 13.16
N ALA A 597 -9.92 24.47 13.95
CA ALA A 597 -11.09 25.19 13.42
C ALA A 597 -10.69 26.35 12.49
N ALA A 598 -9.76 27.21 12.91
CA ALA A 598 -9.26 28.30 12.08
C ALA A 598 -8.59 27.77 10.80
N PHE A 599 -7.88 26.64 10.87
CA PHE A 599 -7.29 26.02 9.68
C PHE A 599 -8.37 25.51 8.70
N VAL A 600 -9.45 24.89 9.21
CA VAL A 600 -10.58 24.46 8.38
C VAL A 600 -11.23 25.65 7.68
N GLU A 601 -11.45 26.77 8.38
CA GLU A 601 -11.98 28.00 7.78
C GLU A 601 -11.08 28.50 6.63
N LEU A 602 -9.77 28.58 6.85
CA LEU A 602 -8.79 28.99 5.82
C LEU A 602 -8.80 28.05 4.59
N LEU A 603 -8.95 26.74 4.78
CA LEU A 603 -9.09 25.80 3.67
C LEU A 603 -10.40 26.06 2.89
N GLY A 604 -11.50 26.38 3.57
CA GLY A 604 -12.78 26.72 2.97
C GLY A 604 -12.71 28.01 2.14
N GLU A 605 -12.07 29.05 2.66
CA GLU A 605 -11.80 30.30 1.94
C GLU A 605 -10.97 30.06 0.68
N GLN A 606 -9.92 29.24 0.77
CA GLN A 606 -9.07 28.88 -0.38
C GLN A 606 -9.86 28.15 -1.48
N LEU A 607 -10.86 27.34 -1.12
CA LEU A 607 -11.71 26.64 -2.10
C LEU A 607 -12.70 27.57 -2.80
N ALA A 608 -13.13 28.64 -2.11
CA ALA A 608 -14.06 29.64 -2.61
C ALA A 608 -13.39 30.70 -3.51
N ALA A 609 -12.09 30.93 -3.36
CA ALA A 609 -11.34 31.82 -4.24
C ALA A 609 -11.28 31.28 -5.69
N GLU A 610 -11.66 32.09 -6.68
CA GLU A 610 -11.71 31.70 -8.11
C GLU A 610 -10.33 31.66 -8.79
N ALA A 611 -9.26 32.11 -8.12
CA ALA A 611 -7.89 32.01 -8.60
C ALA A 611 -6.90 31.96 -7.42
N THR A 612 -5.87 31.12 -7.56
CA THR A 612 -4.68 31.12 -6.69
C THR A 612 -3.80 32.32 -7.09
N GLU A 613 -4.17 33.54 -6.75
CA GLU A 613 -3.22 34.67 -6.86
C GLU A 613 -2.21 34.52 -5.72
N PRO A 614 -0.92 34.24 -5.99
CA PRO A 614 0.06 34.18 -4.93
C PRO A 614 0.21 35.58 -4.35
N GLY A 615 -0.04 35.72 -3.05
CA GLY A 615 0.37 36.89 -2.26
C GLY A 615 1.90 36.99 -2.27
N ASP A 616 2.45 37.48 -3.38
CA ASP A 616 3.88 37.59 -3.67
C ASP A 616 4.44 38.98 -3.36
N ALA A 617 3.57 39.97 -3.15
CA ALA A 617 3.93 41.37 -2.92
C ALA A 617 4.59 41.65 -1.55
N GLU A 618 4.70 40.64 -0.68
CA GLU A 618 4.98 40.84 0.74
C GLU A 618 6.31 40.23 1.26
N LEU A 619 6.92 39.29 0.51
CA LEU A 619 8.37 39.22 0.26
C LEU A 619 9.35 40.03 1.12
N ALA A 620 9.92 41.00 0.42
CA ALA A 620 10.95 41.89 0.89
C ALA A 620 10.56 42.62 2.17
N PRO A 621 9.33 43.18 2.33
CA PRO A 621 8.97 43.85 3.58
C PRO A 621 8.85 42.91 4.78
N LEU A 622 8.36 41.67 4.64
CA LEU A 622 8.30 40.69 5.74
C LEU A 622 9.68 40.13 6.11
N ALA A 623 10.49 39.76 5.11
CA ALA A 623 11.87 39.35 5.33
C ALA A 623 12.69 40.46 6.03
N ALA A 624 12.52 41.71 5.56
CA ALA A 624 13.18 42.88 6.15
C ALA A 624 12.57 43.32 7.50
N ALA A 625 11.35 42.89 7.85
CA ALA A 625 10.76 43.12 9.18
C ALA A 625 11.25 42.06 10.18
N ALA A 626 11.33 40.81 9.75
CA ALA A 626 11.70 39.68 10.57
C ALA A 626 13.21 39.65 10.93
N LEU A 627 14.06 40.33 10.15
CA LEU A 627 15.48 40.57 10.44
C LEU A 627 15.75 41.81 11.34
N ARG A 628 14.72 42.56 11.79
CA ARG A 628 14.95 43.75 12.64
C ARG A 628 15.12 43.35 14.11
N PRO A 629 16.05 43.98 14.86
CA PRO A 629 16.15 43.79 16.31
C PRO A 629 14.85 44.24 17.02
N GLY A 630 14.07 43.28 17.50
CA GLY A 630 12.77 43.46 18.17
C GLY A 630 11.95 42.17 18.14
N SER A 631 10.97 42.00 19.02
CA SER A 631 10.12 40.79 19.05
C SER A 631 9.11 40.81 17.90
N VAL A 632 9.50 40.29 16.74
CA VAL A 632 8.60 40.09 15.60
C VAL A 632 7.57 39.02 16.02
N PRO A 633 6.26 39.24 15.80
CA PRO A 633 5.24 38.23 16.10
C PRO A 633 5.55 36.90 15.41
N ARG A 634 5.42 35.78 16.14
CA ARG A 634 5.67 34.43 15.60
C ARG A 634 4.88 34.18 14.31
N ARG A 635 3.64 34.67 14.24
CA ARG A 635 2.77 34.58 13.06
C ARG A 635 3.42 35.18 11.80
N ASP A 636 4.08 36.32 11.92
CA ASP A 636 4.72 37.02 10.80
C ASP A 636 5.95 36.24 10.31
N VAL A 637 6.73 35.68 11.25
CA VAL A 637 7.86 34.79 10.94
C VAL A 637 7.37 33.54 10.19
N LEU A 638 6.32 32.86 10.71
CA LEU A 638 5.75 31.68 10.06
C LEU A 638 5.17 32.01 8.68
N THR A 639 4.58 33.19 8.51
CA THR A 639 4.08 33.67 7.22
C THR A 639 5.22 33.87 6.22
N ALA A 640 6.33 34.46 6.64
CA ALA A 640 7.53 34.61 5.82
C ALA A 640 8.13 33.25 5.42
N VAL A 641 8.26 32.32 6.37
CA VAL A 641 8.73 30.94 6.11
C VAL A 641 7.79 30.20 5.16
N GLY A 642 6.47 30.33 5.33
CA GLY A 642 5.48 29.78 4.42
C GLY A 642 5.62 30.29 3.00
N ALA A 643 5.97 31.57 2.84
CA ALA A 643 6.19 32.15 1.53
C ALA A 643 7.51 31.68 0.88
N LEU A 644 8.55 31.38 1.66
CA LEU A 644 9.74 30.66 1.16
C LEU A 644 9.39 29.25 0.67
N PHE A 645 8.56 28.52 1.43
CA PHE A 645 8.07 27.21 1.03
C PHE A 645 7.37 27.26 -0.32
N ARG A 646 6.47 28.23 -0.54
CA ARG A 646 5.77 28.43 -1.83
C ARG A 646 6.72 28.61 -3.03
N ARG A 647 7.95 29.09 -2.80
CA ARG A 647 8.97 29.30 -3.84
C ARG A 647 9.94 28.14 -4.05
N GLY A 648 9.67 26.99 -3.44
CA GLY A 648 10.53 25.82 -3.60
C GLY A 648 11.51 25.60 -2.46
N ILE A 649 11.60 26.51 -1.47
CA ILE A 649 12.60 26.46 -0.41
C ILE A 649 12.02 25.75 0.82
N GLU A 650 12.56 24.59 1.16
CA GLU A 650 12.16 23.87 2.37
C GLU A 650 12.92 24.39 3.60
N PRO A 651 12.21 24.86 4.64
CA PRO A 651 12.82 25.15 5.93
C PRO A 651 13.12 23.87 6.71
N ASP A 652 13.85 24.02 7.82
CA ASP A 652 13.95 22.95 8.82
C ASP A 652 12.61 22.82 9.58
N TRP A 653 11.82 21.81 9.20
CA TRP A 653 10.50 21.58 9.78
C TRP A 653 10.54 21.29 11.28
N THR A 654 11.65 20.73 11.79
CA THR A 654 11.79 20.44 13.23
C THR A 654 11.91 21.71 14.06
N ALA A 655 12.46 22.79 13.49
CA ALA A 655 12.53 24.11 14.12
C ALA A 655 11.22 24.90 13.94
N VAL A 656 10.56 24.78 12.78
CA VAL A 656 9.34 25.53 12.44
C VAL A 656 8.15 25.08 13.28
N ASN A 657 7.88 23.77 13.28
CA ASN A 657 6.79 23.13 14.00
C ASN A 657 7.39 22.10 14.97
N PRO A 658 7.97 22.57 16.09
CA PRO A 658 8.56 21.66 17.08
C PRO A 658 7.45 20.91 17.81
N GLY A 659 7.66 19.61 18.01
CA GLY A 659 6.66 18.74 18.62
C GLY A 659 5.50 18.40 17.66
N GLY A 660 4.72 17.40 18.04
CA GLY A 660 3.69 16.80 17.20
C GLY A 660 4.05 15.38 16.79
N HIS A 661 3.01 14.61 16.50
CA HIS A 661 3.10 13.22 16.07
C HIS A 661 2.48 13.06 14.70
N VAL A 662 2.93 12.05 13.96
CA VAL A 662 2.26 11.65 12.72
C VAL A 662 0.86 11.15 13.03
N VAL A 663 -0.15 11.73 12.39
CA VAL A 663 -1.56 11.32 12.46
C VAL A 663 -2.09 10.99 11.08
N SER A 664 -3.21 10.26 11.03
CA SER A 664 -3.86 9.98 9.74
C SER A 664 -4.39 11.29 9.15
N LEU A 665 -4.07 11.53 7.89
CA LEU A 665 -4.61 12.63 7.09
C LEU A 665 -4.82 12.12 5.66
N PRO A 666 -5.78 12.68 4.89
CA PRO A 666 -6.02 12.26 3.51
C PRO A 666 -4.74 12.29 2.66
N THR A 667 -4.46 11.19 1.98
CA THR A 667 -3.28 11.03 1.11
C THR A 667 -3.40 11.80 -0.20
N TYR A 668 -2.38 11.74 -1.04
CA TYR A 668 -2.34 12.40 -2.35
C TYR A 668 -3.57 12.06 -3.23
N PRO A 669 -4.26 13.06 -3.82
CA PRO A 669 -5.41 12.84 -4.68
C PRO A 669 -4.97 12.54 -6.13
N PHE A 670 -4.60 11.29 -6.40
CA PHE A 670 -4.24 10.84 -7.75
C PHE A 670 -5.34 11.17 -8.77
N GLN A 671 -4.92 11.66 -9.94
CA GLN A 671 -5.82 11.81 -11.09
C GLN A 671 -6.33 10.44 -11.55
N ARG A 672 -7.59 10.38 -11.99
CA ARG A 672 -8.22 9.13 -12.43
C ARG A 672 -8.37 9.07 -13.95
N GLN A 673 -7.26 9.23 -14.66
CA GLN A 673 -7.27 9.12 -16.13
C GLN A 673 -7.43 7.66 -16.54
N ARG A 674 -8.28 7.39 -17.53
CA ARG A 674 -8.62 6.03 -17.95
C ARG A 674 -7.53 5.45 -18.87
N TYR A 675 -6.99 4.29 -18.50
CA TYR A 675 -6.06 3.51 -19.31
C TYR A 675 -6.51 2.05 -19.44
N TRP A 676 -6.80 1.63 -20.67
CA TRP A 676 -7.32 0.29 -20.95
C TRP A 676 -6.98 -0.20 -22.37
N ALA A 677 -6.37 -1.39 -22.48
CA ALA A 677 -5.76 -1.87 -23.73
C ALA A 677 -6.76 -2.18 -24.85
N THR A 678 -8.03 -2.41 -24.54
CA THR A 678 -9.05 -2.73 -25.55
C THR A 678 -9.78 -1.50 -26.09
N ASP A 679 -9.63 -0.33 -25.47
CA ASP A 679 -10.40 0.86 -25.84
C ASP A 679 -10.14 1.26 -27.31
N ALA A 680 -8.91 1.11 -27.80
CA ALA A 680 -8.58 1.36 -29.20
C ALA A 680 -9.32 0.41 -30.16
N LEU A 681 -9.46 -0.87 -29.81
CA LEU A 681 -10.19 -1.85 -30.62
C LEU A 681 -11.70 -1.59 -30.59
N ASP A 682 -12.22 -1.23 -29.42
CA ASP A 682 -13.65 -0.98 -29.21
C ASP A 682 -14.09 0.31 -29.93
N SER A 683 -13.21 1.32 -30.05
CA SER A 683 -13.47 2.55 -30.82
C SER A 683 -13.58 2.31 -32.33
N VAL A 684 -12.78 1.40 -32.89
CA VAL A 684 -12.83 1.04 -34.32
C VAL A 684 -14.06 0.17 -34.63
N ALA A 685 -14.50 -0.66 -33.68
CA ALA A 685 -15.70 -1.48 -33.83
C ALA A 685 -17.02 -0.69 -33.70
N ALA A 686 -16.99 0.49 -33.08
CA ALA A 686 -18.15 1.34 -32.84
C ALA A 686 -18.47 2.32 -34.00
N GLU A 687 -17.59 2.45 -35.00
CA GLU A 687 -17.92 3.21 -36.20
C GLU A 687 -18.96 2.46 -37.05
N PRO A 688 -20.09 3.09 -37.42
CA PRO A 688 -21.05 2.46 -38.33
C PRO A 688 -20.36 2.22 -39.68
N VAL A 689 -20.22 0.95 -40.04
CA VAL A 689 -19.71 0.54 -41.35
C VAL A 689 -20.59 1.15 -42.43
N SER A 690 -20.16 2.28 -42.99
CA SER A 690 -20.69 2.82 -44.23
C SER A 690 -20.35 1.81 -45.32
N THR A 691 -21.38 1.11 -45.78
CA THR A 691 -21.31 0.16 -46.90
C THR A 691 -21.06 0.93 -48.20
N ALA A 692 -19.80 1.29 -48.43
CA ALA A 692 -19.30 1.63 -49.76
C ALA A 692 -18.65 0.39 -50.37
N ALA A 693 -19.05 0.12 -51.61
CA ALA A 693 -18.87 -1.13 -52.33
C ALA A 693 -17.43 -1.67 -52.35
N ALA A 694 -17.36 -3.00 -52.19
CA ALA A 694 -16.18 -3.82 -52.46
C ALA A 694 -15.66 -3.54 -53.88
N THR A 695 -14.42 -3.08 -53.97
CA THR A 695 -13.62 -3.14 -55.20
C THR A 695 -12.50 -4.13 -54.93
N GLU A 696 -12.45 -5.19 -55.74
CA GLU A 696 -11.41 -6.23 -55.76
C GLU A 696 -10.00 -5.64 -55.68
N GLN A 697 -9.24 -6.03 -54.65
CA GLN A 697 -7.79 -5.83 -54.63
C GLN A 697 -7.11 -6.91 -55.47
N ALA A 698 -6.55 -6.49 -56.60
CA ALA A 698 -5.62 -7.27 -57.42
C ALA A 698 -4.23 -7.37 -56.75
N PRO A 699 -3.37 -8.34 -57.16
CA PRO A 699 -2.13 -8.67 -56.45
C PRO A 699 -1.11 -7.51 -56.46
N LEU A 700 -0.48 -7.27 -55.32
CA LEU A 700 0.65 -6.37 -55.15
C LEU A 700 1.87 -6.87 -55.95
N GLU A 701 2.04 -6.38 -57.17
CA GLU A 701 3.36 -6.30 -57.80
C GLU A 701 4.11 -5.10 -57.18
N SER A 702 5.27 -5.40 -56.61
CA SER A 702 6.22 -4.43 -56.08
C SER A 702 6.79 -3.56 -57.20
N SER A 703 6.28 -2.34 -57.37
CA SER A 703 7.03 -1.28 -58.05
C SER A 703 8.00 -0.62 -57.07
N PRO A 704 9.26 -0.35 -57.47
CA PRO A 704 10.17 0.42 -56.64
C PRO A 704 9.65 1.86 -56.50
N PRO A 705 9.94 2.56 -55.39
CA PRO A 705 9.45 3.92 -55.19
C PRO A 705 10.02 4.84 -56.28
N PRO A 706 9.30 5.90 -56.69
CA PRO A 706 9.90 6.94 -57.50
C PRO A 706 11.05 7.54 -56.69
N ALA A 707 12.20 7.73 -57.34
CA ALA A 707 13.33 8.41 -56.75
C ALA A 707 12.92 9.86 -56.42
N GLY A 708 12.48 10.08 -55.19
CA GLY A 708 12.32 11.40 -54.61
C GLY A 708 13.69 12.03 -54.47
N SER A 709 13.87 13.19 -55.09
CA SER A 709 14.99 14.08 -54.85
C SER A 709 15.08 14.39 -53.36
N VAL A 710 16.19 14.00 -52.72
CA VAL A 710 16.48 14.36 -51.33
C VAL A 710 16.88 15.83 -51.31
N GLU A 711 15.90 16.71 -51.06
CA GLU A 711 16.16 18.09 -50.66
C GLU A 711 16.88 18.10 -49.30
N ALA A 712 17.71 19.12 -49.06
CA ALA A 712 18.46 19.27 -47.83
C ALA A 712 17.55 19.06 -46.61
N VAL A 713 17.93 18.17 -45.70
CA VAL A 713 17.12 17.85 -44.52
C VAL A 713 16.98 19.10 -43.66
N ASP A 714 15.81 19.74 -43.73
CA ASP A 714 15.48 20.92 -42.93
C ASP A 714 15.43 20.51 -41.44
N GLU A 715 16.22 21.19 -40.61
CA GLU A 715 16.24 20.94 -39.17
C GLU A 715 14.84 21.15 -38.54
N ARG A 716 14.00 22.00 -39.13
CA ARG A 716 12.60 22.13 -38.73
C ARG A 716 11.80 20.86 -39.04
N ALA A 717 11.97 20.28 -40.22
CA ALA A 717 11.33 19.01 -40.59
C ALA A 717 11.80 17.85 -39.71
N LEU A 718 13.08 17.81 -39.32
CA LEU A 718 13.59 16.83 -38.34
C LEU A 718 13.00 17.04 -36.95
N ARG A 719 12.83 18.29 -36.50
CA ARG A 719 12.16 18.57 -35.22
C ARG A 719 10.70 18.11 -35.24
N ASP A 720 10.00 18.34 -36.33
CA ASP A 720 8.61 17.91 -36.50
C ASP A 720 8.53 16.37 -36.55
N LEU A 721 9.40 15.71 -37.32
CA LEU A 721 9.50 14.24 -37.36
C LEU A 721 9.82 13.66 -35.99
N VAL A 722 10.85 14.16 -35.29
CA VAL A 722 11.21 13.66 -33.96
C VAL A 722 10.07 13.88 -32.97
N ALA A 723 9.33 15.00 -33.05
CA ALA A 723 8.16 15.24 -32.22
C ALA A 723 7.02 14.27 -32.54
N GLU A 724 6.72 14.02 -33.81
CA GLU A 724 5.68 13.06 -34.24
C GLU A 724 6.00 11.63 -33.82
N GLU A 725 7.25 11.21 -34.03
CA GLU A 725 7.74 9.90 -33.67
C GLU A 725 7.76 9.69 -32.15
N LEU A 726 8.24 10.69 -31.40
CA LEU A 726 8.20 10.68 -29.94
C LEU A 726 6.75 10.63 -29.42
N ALA A 727 5.84 11.41 -30.00
CA ALA A 727 4.43 11.45 -29.61
C ALA A 727 3.77 10.09 -29.76
N ALA A 728 4.02 9.40 -30.88
CA ALA A 728 3.55 8.05 -31.11
C ALA A 728 4.18 7.02 -30.16
N VAL A 729 5.46 7.19 -29.79
CA VAL A 729 6.14 6.31 -28.82
C VAL A 729 5.54 6.45 -27.42
N ILE A 730 5.25 7.66 -26.95
CA ILE A 730 4.72 7.89 -25.59
C ILE A 730 3.18 7.87 -25.52
N GLY A 731 2.49 7.89 -26.67
CA GLY A 731 1.03 7.79 -26.75
C GLY A 731 0.29 9.11 -26.52
N VAL A 732 0.85 10.24 -26.97
CA VAL A 732 0.24 11.57 -26.88
C VAL A 732 0.11 12.21 -28.27
N GLN A 733 -0.53 13.37 -28.35
CA GLN A 733 -0.56 14.18 -29.57
C GLN A 733 0.75 14.98 -29.71
N ALA A 734 1.31 15.07 -30.91
CA ALA A 734 2.58 15.77 -31.15
C ALA A 734 2.55 17.25 -30.73
N ALA A 735 1.37 17.90 -30.83
CA ALA A 735 1.17 19.27 -30.39
C ALA A 735 1.28 19.47 -28.86
N ALA A 736 1.16 18.39 -28.07
CA ALA A 736 1.28 18.42 -26.62
C ALA A 736 2.74 18.32 -26.12
N ILE A 737 3.71 18.06 -27.02
CA ILE A 737 5.11 17.91 -26.66
C ILE A 737 5.79 19.28 -26.62
N ASP A 738 6.25 19.69 -25.44
CA ASP A 738 7.25 20.76 -25.34
C ASP A 738 8.59 20.24 -25.88
N ARG A 739 9.03 20.83 -27.00
CA ARG A 739 10.23 20.42 -27.73
C ARG A 739 11.53 20.63 -26.94
N ARG A 740 11.49 21.44 -25.88
CA ARG A 740 12.61 21.72 -24.97
C ARG A 740 12.58 20.89 -23.70
N GLN A 741 11.46 20.23 -23.43
CA GLN A 741 11.33 19.41 -22.23
C GLN A 741 12.24 18.19 -22.33
N ASN A 742 12.92 17.90 -21.22
CA ASN A 742 13.75 16.73 -21.12
C ASN A 742 12.89 15.45 -21.20
N PHE A 743 13.32 14.48 -21.99
CA PHE A 743 12.68 13.19 -22.19
C PHE A 743 12.37 12.44 -20.88
N ASP A 744 13.21 12.57 -19.84
CA ASP A 744 12.97 11.95 -18.54
C ASP A 744 11.68 12.49 -17.89
N ARG A 745 11.39 13.78 -18.08
CA ARG A 745 10.15 14.40 -17.59
C ARG A 745 8.91 14.02 -18.41
N LEU A 746 9.12 13.41 -19.58
CA LEU A 746 8.06 12.85 -20.42
C LEU A 746 7.89 11.34 -20.18
N GLY A 747 8.59 10.75 -19.21
CA GLY A 747 8.52 9.30 -18.91
C GLY A 747 9.31 8.42 -19.88
N VAL A 748 10.20 8.99 -20.70
CA VAL A 748 10.96 8.26 -21.72
C VAL A 748 12.08 7.44 -21.07
N GLY A 749 11.79 6.18 -20.77
CA GLY A 749 12.79 5.18 -20.36
C GLY A 749 13.50 4.44 -21.50
N SER A 750 14.32 3.44 -21.16
CA SER A 750 15.09 2.60 -22.11
C SER A 750 14.25 1.94 -23.19
N VAL A 751 13.03 1.50 -22.87
CA VAL A 751 12.11 0.89 -23.84
C VAL A 751 11.67 1.92 -24.89
N HIS A 752 11.31 3.13 -24.45
CA HIS A 752 10.93 4.23 -25.33
C HIS A 752 12.10 4.66 -26.24
N ALA A 753 13.32 4.75 -25.70
CA ALA A 753 14.49 5.13 -26.46
C ALA A 753 14.82 4.13 -27.58
N VAL A 754 14.66 2.83 -27.32
CA VAL A 754 14.84 1.77 -28.33
C VAL A 754 13.74 1.82 -29.39
N GLU A 755 12.49 2.01 -29.00
CA GLU A 755 11.39 2.13 -29.96
C GLU A 755 11.54 3.38 -30.84
N LEU A 756 11.79 4.55 -30.24
CA LEU A 756 12.02 5.81 -30.94
C LEU A 756 13.18 5.70 -31.92
N SER A 757 14.30 5.11 -31.48
CA SER A 757 15.45 4.79 -32.32
C SER A 757 15.07 3.93 -33.53
N GLY A 758 14.27 2.87 -33.32
CA GLY A 758 13.81 1.98 -34.39
C GLY A 758 12.92 2.70 -35.40
N ARG A 759 11.97 3.52 -34.93
CA ARG A 759 11.06 4.26 -35.83
C ARG A 759 11.78 5.36 -36.61
N LEU A 760 12.62 6.16 -35.93
CA LEU A 760 13.46 7.15 -36.61
C LEU A 760 14.40 6.49 -37.63
N SER A 761 14.91 5.30 -37.34
CA SER A 761 15.76 4.58 -38.30
C SER A 761 15.00 4.14 -39.54
N ALA A 762 13.75 3.69 -39.37
CA ALA A 762 12.89 3.29 -40.47
C ALA A 762 12.54 4.48 -41.38
N GLU A 763 12.21 5.62 -40.78
CA GLU A 763 11.79 6.82 -41.53
C GLU A 763 12.97 7.51 -42.23
N LEU A 764 14.12 7.59 -41.56
CA LEU A 764 15.33 8.23 -42.11
C LEU A 764 16.15 7.32 -43.03
N GLY A 765 15.80 6.04 -43.13
CA GLY A 765 16.55 5.04 -43.91
C GLY A 765 18.00 4.84 -43.44
N THR A 766 18.33 5.21 -42.19
CA THR A 766 19.67 5.09 -41.58
C THR A 766 19.57 4.60 -40.15
N THR A 767 20.59 3.91 -39.65
CA THR A 767 20.61 3.46 -38.25
C THR A 767 20.78 4.64 -37.30
N VAL A 768 19.80 4.86 -36.43
CA VAL A 768 19.85 5.80 -35.31
C VAL A 768 20.10 5.01 -34.02
N PRO A 769 21.32 4.93 -33.48
CA PRO A 769 21.57 4.27 -32.19
C PRO A 769 20.73 4.85 -31.04
N ALA A 770 20.10 3.98 -30.23
CA ALA A 770 19.35 4.39 -29.03
C ALA A 770 20.18 5.22 -28.03
N ALA A 771 21.51 5.05 -28.00
CA ALA A 771 22.41 5.84 -27.17
C ALA A 771 22.36 7.35 -27.46
N ILE A 772 21.96 7.76 -28.67
CA ILE A 772 21.86 9.19 -29.04
C ILE A 772 20.68 9.85 -28.34
N VAL A 773 19.58 9.12 -28.13
CA VAL A 773 18.40 9.62 -27.40
C VAL A 773 18.79 10.07 -25.99
N TRP A 774 19.75 9.38 -25.36
CA TRP A 774 20.30 9.76 -24.06
C TRP A 774 21.29 10.91 -24.10
N GLY A 775 22.14 10.95 -25.14
CA GLY A 775 23.07 12.07 -25.34
C GLY A 775 22.38 13.38 -25.74
N CYS A 776 21.15 13.30 -26.25
CA CYS A 776 20.35 14.41 -26.76
C CYS A 776 18.92 14.35 -26.21
N PRO A 777 18.70 14.67 -24.92
CA PRO A 777 17.47 14.32 -24.21
C PRO A 777 16.31 15.30 -24.45
N THR A 778 16.25 15.96 -25.61
CA THR A 778 15.13 16.82 -26.02
C THR A 778 14.88 16.68 -27.52
N VAL A 779 13.69 17.04 -27.99
CA VAL A 779 13.37 17.04 -29.43
C VAL A 779 14.33 17.97 -30.18
N GLU A 780 14.60 19.16 -29.64
CA GLU A 780 15.52 20.13 -30.24
C GLU A 780 16.95 19.57 -30.36
N LEU A 781 17.48 18.95 -29.29
CA LEU A 781 18.85 18.41 -29.29
C LEU A 781 18.97 17.18 -30.19
N LEU A 782 17.97 16.28 -30.16
CA LEU A 782 18.00 15.06 -30.96
C LEU A 782 17.89 15.38 -32.45
N ALA A 783 17.00 16.30 -32.83
CA ALA A 783 16.88 16.75 -34.21
C ALA A 783 18.17 17.41 -34.72
N ALA A 784 18.81 18.26 -33.89
CA ALA A 784 20.09 18.88 -34.23
C ALA A 784 21.22 17.85 -34.43
N GLU A 785 21.31 16.84 -33.57
CA GLU A 785 22.31 15.78 -33.71
C GLU A 785 22.02 14.84 -34.89
N LEU A 786 20.76 14.56 -35.20
CA LEU A 786 20.37 13.82 -36.41
C LEU A 786 20.73 14.61 -37.67
N ALA A 787 20.46 15.93 -37.70
CA ALA A 787 20.87 16.80 -38.80
C ALA A 787 22.40 16.78 -39.02
N ARG A 788 23.18 16.67 -37.94
CA ARG A 788 24.65 16.59 -38.00
C ARG A 788 25.17 15.24 -38.47
N ARG A 789 24.38 14.17 -38.35
CA ARG A 789 24.75 12.78 -38.73
C ARG A 789 24.29 12.40 -40.14
N LEU A 790 23.24 13.02 -40.65
CA LEU A 790 22.76 12.81 -42.01
C LEU A 790 23.74 13.51 -42.99
N PRO A 791 24.21 12.84 -44.05
CA PRO A 791 25.15 13.44 -44.98
C PRO A 791 24.52 14.63 -45.70
N ALA A 792 25.22 15.77 -45.73
CA ALA A 792 24.89 16.85 -46.65
C ALA A 792 25.13 16.38 -48.09
N THR A 793 24.15 16.55 -48.97
CA THR A 793 24.18 16.13 -50.37
C THR A 793 25.44 16.67 -51.07
N PRO A 794 26.30 15.83 -51.70
CA PRO A 794 27.34 16.35 -52.57
C PRO A 794 26.75 16.80 -53.90
N ALA A 795 27.17 17.98 -54.38
CA ALA A 795 26.89 18.44 -55.73
C ALA A 795 27.45 17.47 -56.78
N GLU A 796 26.68 17.18 -57.82
CA GLU A 796 27.06 16.35 -58.97
C GLU A 796 28.43 16.77 -59.53
N GLN A 797 29.36 15.82 -59.61
CA GLN A 797 30.51 15.90 -60.51
C GLN A 797 30.29 14.93 -61.69
N PRO A 798 30.68 15.33 -62.92
CA PRO A 798 30.35 14.57 -64.12
C PRO A 798 31.14 13.25 -64.19
N VAL A 799 30.43 12.20 -64.56
CA VAL A 799 30.98 10.87 -64.84
C VAL A 799 31.85 10.92 -66.10
N THR A 800 33.12 10.52 -65.97
CA THR A 800 33.96 10.09 -67.11
C THR A 800 34.22 8.59 -67.01
N MET A 801 33.70 7.83 -67.98
CA MET A 801 33.99 6.41 -68.20
C MET A 801 35.38 6.21 -68.84
N PRO A 802 36.05 5.09 -68.51
CA PRO A 802 36.87 4.35 -69.48
C PRO A 802 36.29 2.95 -69.79
N LEU A 803 36.45 2.56 -71.06
CA LEU A 803 36.08 1.29 -71.70
C LEU A 803 37.02 0.11 -71.33
N PRO A 804 36.70 -1.15 -71.72
CA PRO A 804 37.00 -2.37 -70.95
C PRO A 804 38.29 -3.12 -71.35
N GLY A 805 38.78 -3.95 -70.43
CA GLY A 805 39.86 -4.91 -70.69
C GLY A 805 39.92 -6.09 -69.70
N THR A 806 39.41 -7.24 -70.17
CA THR A 806 39.84 -8.64 -69.94
C THR A 806 40.04 -9.23 -68.53
N ALA A 807 39.30 -10.33 -68.27
CA ALA A 807 39.46 -11.32 -67.19
C ALA A 807 40.73 -12.19 -67.35
N PRO A 808 41.13 -13.01 -66.34
CA PRO A 808 40.56 -14.38 -66.21
C PRO A 808 40.38 -14.86 -64.73
N SER A 809 39.30 -15.58 -64.40
CA SER A 809 39.19 -17.06 -64.27
C SER A 809 39.47 -17.63 -62.87
N GLY A 810 38.51 -18.39 -62.32
CA GLY A 810 38.75 -19.35 -61.22
C GLY A 810 37.53 -19.69 -60.35
N SER A 811 36.64 -20.55 -60.84
CA SER A 811 35.45 -21.13 -60.17
C SER A 811 35.81 -22.22 -59.11
N PRO A 812 34.85 -23.02 -58.57
CA PRO A 812 33.79 -22.71 -57.60
C PRO A 812 33.74 -23.76 -56.44
N ILE A 813 32.91 -23.58 -55.41
CA ILE A 813 32.46 -24.71 -54.56
C ILE A 813 30.93 -24.67 -54.37
N ARG A 814 30.33 -25.85 -54.59
CA ARG A 814 28.91 -26.18 -54.59
C ARG A 814 28.40 -26.65 -53.20
N SER A 815 27.18 -26.23 -52.90
CA SER A 815 26.03 -26.91 -52.25
C SER A 815 26.17 -28.29 -51.58
N GLY A 816 25.51 -28.47 -50.42
CA GLY A 816 25.00 -29.77 -49.94
C GLY A 816 24.35 -29.77 -48.55
N SER A 817 23.08 -30.19 -48.47
CA SER A 817 22.19 -30.48 -47.33
C SER A 817 22.70 -31.63 -46.39
N ALA A 818 22.15 -32.07 -45.25
CA ALA A 818 20.81 -32.10 -44.65
C ALA A 818 20.86 -32.64 -43.17
N THR A 819 19.80 -32.36 -42.39
CA THR A 819 19.08 -33.20 -41.37
C THR A 819 19.69 -33.76 -40.06
N ALA A 820 19.06 -33.33 -38.94
CA ALA A 820 18.40 -34.06 -37.82
C ALA A 820 19.16 -34.97 -36.78
N GLU A 821 19.14 -34.50 -35.51
CA GLU A 821 18.90 -35.15 -34.16
C GLU A 821 19.54 -36.51 -33.74
N PRO A 822 19.55 -36.93 -32.43
CA PRO A 822 19.48 -36.24 -31.13
C PRO A 822 20.55 -36.71 -30.08
N ASN A 823 20.46 -36.13 -28.87
CA ASN A 823 21.29 -36.23 -27.63
C ASN A 823 21.51 -37.66 -27.03
N PRO A 824 22.56 -37.91 -26.21
CA PRO A 824 22.27 -38.08 -24.77
C PRO A 824 23.33 -37.56 -23.75
N ARG A 825 22.81 -37.32 -22.52
CA ARG A 825 23.42 -36.88 -21.25
C ARG A 825 24.57 -37.76 -20.73
N ILE A 826 25.57 -37.16 -20.03
CA ILE A 826 26.46 -37.79 -19.02
C ILE A 826 26.85 -36.76 -17.91
N PRO A 827 27.13 -37.16 -16.65
CA PRO A 827 26.96 -36.38 -15.41
C PRO A 827 28.28 -35.87 -14.75
N ALA A 828 28.18 -35.48 -13.47
CA ALA A 828 29.00 -34.57 -12.68
C ALA A 828 30.36 -35.06 -12.09
N THR A 829 31.28 -34.09 -11.90
CA THR A 829 32.33 -33.85 -10.84
C THR A 829 33.40 -34.90 -10.49
N PRO A 830 34.66 -34.51 -10.08
CA PRO A 830 34.96 -33.78 -8.81
C PRO A 830 36.18 -32.78 -8.76
N ALA A 831 36.17 -31.94 -7.69
CA ALA A 831 37.23 -31.35 -6.79
C ALA A 831 38.69 -31.17 -7.27
N GLU A 832 39.58 -30.26 -6.83
CA GLU A 832 39.78 -29.26 -5.73
C GLU A 832 41.11 -28.49 -6.13
N GLN A 833 41.36 -27.17 -5.97
CA GLN A 833 41.94 -26.42 -4.81
C GLN A 833 42.84 -25.22 -5.31
N PRO A 834 43.38 -24.28 -4.46
CA PRO A 834 43.04 -22.84 -4.49
C PRO A 834 44.22 -21.85 -4.75
N VAL A 835 43.94 -20.53 -4.87
CA VAL A 835 44.96 -19.46 -4.85
C VAL A 835 44.50 -18.22 -4.04
N THR A 836 45.43 -17.72 -3.22
CA THR A 836 45.36 -16.63 -2.23
C THR A 836 45.66 -15.23 -2.80
N MET A 837 45.13 -14.20 -2.14
CA MET A 837 45.32 -12.74 -2.39
C MET A 837 46.20 -12.08 -1.30
N PRO A 838 46.84 -10.91 -1.58
CA PRO A 838 47.13 -9.93 -0.54
C PRO A 838 46.70 -8.48 -0.86
N LEU A 839 46.48 -7.73 0.23
CA LEU A 839 46.03 -6.33 0.38
C LEU A 839 47.11 -5.26 0.05
N PRO A 840 46.76 -3.95 -0.02
CA PRO A 840 47.69 -2.86 0.24
C PRO A 840 47.22 -1.83 1.28
N GLY A 841 48.19 -1.14 1.92
CA GLY A 841 48.00 -0.07 2.91
C GLY A 841 48.72 1.25 2.56
N THR A 842 48.10 2.35 3.05
CA THR A 842 48.63 3.63 3.62
C THR A 842 49.75 4.47 2.96
N ALA A 843 49.37 5.70 2.52
CA ALA A 843 49.88 7.10 2.74
C ALA A 843 51.42 7.44 2.69
N PRO A 844 51.94 8.71 2.56
CA PRO A 844 51.34 10.03 2.96
C PRO A 844 51.72 11.35 2.17
N SER A 845 51.02 12.46 2.52
CA SER A 845 51.42 13.91 2.71
C SER A 845 52.33 14.73 1.75
N GLY A 846 51.89 15.94 1.36
CA GLY A 846 52.74 17.15 1.18
C GLY A 846 52.27 18.23 0.17
N SER A 847 51.94 19.46 0.63
CA SER A 847 51.75 20.72 -0.16
C SER A 847 53.09 21.52 -0.29
N PRO A 848 53.22 22.80 -0.78
CA PRO A 848 52.28 23.81 -1.37
C PRO A 848 52.87 24.69 -2.55
N ILE A 849 52.14 25.78 -2.94
CA ILE A 849 52.60 27.13 -3.46
C ILE A 849 52.46 27.51 -4.98
N ARG A 850 51.65 28.58 -5.23
CA ARG A 850 51.68 29.78 -6.15
C ARG A 850 52.20 29.66 -7.61
N SER A 851 51.82 30.45 -8.64
CA SER A 851 51.37 31.86 -8.84
C SER A 851 50.90 32.08 -10.30
N GLY A 852 50.12 33.15 -10.59
CA GLY A 852 49.52 33.55 -11.89
C GLY A 852 50.47 33.97 -13.04
N PRO A 853 50.04 34.73 -14.10
CA PRO A 853 49.34 36.02 -13.97
C PRO A 853 48.22 36.32 -15.02
N ALA A 854 47.69 37.55 -14.89
CA ALA A 854 46.53 38.20 -15.50
C ALA A 854 46.68 38.74 -16.95
N THR A 855 45.54 39.00 -17.62
CA THR A 855 45.19 40.16 -18.50
C THR A 855 43.67 40.09 -18.79
N ALA A 856 42.89 41.13 -19.09
CA ALA A 856 42.81 42.56 -18.82
C ALA A 856 41.36 42.97 -19.20
N GLU A 857 40.72 43.86 -18.44
CA GLU A 857 39.38 44.41 -18.69
C GLU A 857 39.30 45.30 -19.94
N PRO A 858 38.06 45.64 -20.37
CA PRO A 858 37.73 47.05 -20.52
C PRO A 858 36.45 47.47 -19.75
N ALA A 859 36.51 48.70 -19.24
CA ALA A 859 35.55 49.40 -18.38
C ALA A 859 34.30 49.95 -19.14
N PRO A 860 33.27 50.44 -18.41
CA PRO A 860 31.87 50.32 -18.81
C PRO A 860 31.27 51.56 -19.48
N ARG A 861 30.15 51.37 -20.18
CA ARG A 861 29.19 52.43 -20.53
C ARG A 861 28.03 52.41 -19.53
N THR A 862 27.83 53.53 -18.88
CA THR A 862 26.72 53.85 -17.98
C THR A 862 25.42 54.06 -18.77
N THR A 863 24.38 53.32 -18.38
CA THR A 863 22.98 53.70 -18.61
C THR A 863 22.20 53.42 -17.34
N VAL A 864 21.63 54.48 -16.78
CA VAL A 864 20.70 54.49 -15.64
C VAL A 864 19.34 54.00 -16.13
N ALA A 865 18.80 52.92 -15.56
CA ALA A 865 17.39 52.54 -15.68
C ALA A 865 16.96 51.69 -14.47
N SER A 866 15.90 52.16 -13.80
CA SER A 866 14.98 51.48 -12.87
C SER A 866 15.55 50.45 -11.88
N ALA A 867 15.47 50.78 -10.59
CA ALA A 867 15.54 49.82 -9.49
C ALA A 867 14.30 48.89 -9.55
N GLU A 868 14.39 47.81 -10.32
CA GLU A 868 13.77 46.56 -9.92
C GLU A 868 14.68 45.98 -8.82
N GLU A 869 14.12 45.72 -7.64
CA GLU A 869 14.83 44.99 -6.60
C GLU A 869 15.21 43.62 -7.17
N ASP A 870 16.52 43.38 -7.33
CA ASP A 870 17.04 42.08 -7.75
C ASP A 870 16.45 41.01 -6.80
N PRO A 871 15.77 39.97 -7.31
CA PRO A 871 15.26 38.91 -6.46
C PRO A 871 16.43 38.27 -5.72
N LEU A 872 16.34 38.23 -4.38
CA LEU A 872 17.32 37.58 -3.52
C LEU A 872 17.72 36.22 -4.11
N SER A 873 19.02 35.94 -4.18
CA SER A 873 19.52 34.67 -4.67
C SER A 873 19.01 33.51 -3.79
N ILE A 874 18.95 32.31 -4.36
CA ILE A 874 18.50 31.09 -3.65
C ILE A 874 19.31 30.88 -2.35
N GLU A 875 20.60 31.24 -2.34
CA GLU A 875 21.46 31.08 -1.17
C GLU A 875 21.20 32.14 -0.09
N GLU A 876 20.86 33.37 -0.50
CA GLU A 876 20.42 34.42 0.42
C GLU A 876 19.07 34.08 1.06
N LEU A 877 18.12 33.53 0.29
CA LEU A 877 16.82 33.08 0.80
C LEU A 877 16.92 31.88 1.75
N ARG A 878 17.86 30.95 1.53
CA ARG A 878 18.15 29.84 2.45
C ARG A 878 18.80 30.32 3.75
N THR A 879 19.71 31.28 3.64
CA THR A 879 20.36 31.88 4.80
C THR A 879 19.36 32.65 5.65
N LEU A 880 18.48 33.43 5.00
CA LEU A 880 17.34 34.09 5.64
C LEU A 880 16.44 33.09 6.37
N GLY A 881 16.09 31.96 5.75
CA GLY A 881 15.29 30.91 6.39
C GLY A 881 15.93 30.35 7.68
N ARG A 882 17.26 30.19 7.69
CA ARG A 882 18.01 29.76 8.90
C ARG A 882 18.05 30.86 9.97
N GLU A 883 18.26 32.11 9.57
CA GLU A 883 18.31 33.26 10.49
C GLU A 883 16.96 33.60 11.10
N LEU A 884 15.85 33.34 10.39
CA LEU A 884 14.48 33.53 10.89
C LEU A 884 14.05 32.49 11.93
N LEU A 885 14.75 31.35 12.01
CA LEU A 885 14.40 30.22 12.87
C LEU A 885 15.28 30.08 14.12
N GLY A 886 16.44 30.74 14.15
CA GLY A 886 17.32 30.82 15.32
C GLY A 886 16.92 31.98 16.22
#